data_AF-A0A8C0JV17-F1
#
_entry.id   AF-A0A8C0JV17-F1
#
_cell.length_a   1.000
_cell.length_b   1.000
_cell.length_c   1.000
_cell.angle_alpha   90.00
_cell.angle_beta   90.00
_cell.angle_gamma   90.00
#
_symmetry.space_group_name_H-M   'P 1'
#
loop_
_entity.id
_entity.type
_entity.pdbx_description
1 polymer ?
#
loop_
_entity_poly.entity_id
_entity_poly.type
_entity_poly.pdbx_seq_one_letter_code
_entity_poly.pdbx_strand_id
1 'polypeptide(L)'
;MAAAGRLWLLYLSAGLLPRLGAAFNLDTREDHVIRKAGEPGSLFGFSLAMHRQLQPEDRRLLVGAPRAVALPLQRANRTGGLYSCDITSPGPCTRIEFDNDADPSSESKEDQWMGVTVQSQGPGGKVVTCAHRYEKRQHVNTKQESRDIFGRCYVLSQNLRIEDDMDGGDWSFCDGRLRGHEKFGSCQQGVAATFTKDFHYIVFGAPGTYNWKGIVRVEQKNNTFFDMNIFEDGPYEVGGETDHDESLVPVPANSYLGFSLDSGKGIVSKDEITFVSGAPRANHSGAVVLLKRDMKSAHLLPEYIFDGEGLASSFGYDVAVADLNKDGWQDIVIGAPQYFDRDGEVGGAVYVYINQQGRWNNVKPIRLNGTKDSMFGIAVKNIGDINQDGYPDIAVGAPYDDMGKVFIYHGSPNGINTKPTQILEGKSPYFGYSIAGNMDLDRNSYPDVAVGSLSDSVTVFRYVIADFSLRISTVRRYTLSSCDLCPFYLAILGTLEAEKERRKSGLSSRVHSLLLSRTKGSIVWSSPVALVPCLTLHTFQENIRDKLRPIPITASVEIQEPNTRRRVNSLPEILPILNSNEPKTVHRDVHFLKEGCGDDNICNSNLKLEYKFCTREGSQDKFSYLPIQKGVPELVLKDQKDIALEITVTNSPSNPRDPTKDGDDAHEAKLVATFPDTLTYSAYRELRAFPEKQLSCVANQNGSQVDCELGNPFKRNSSVTFYLILSTTEVTFDTTDLDINLKLETTSNQDNLASITATAKVVIELLLSVSGVAKPSQVYFGGTVVGEQAMKSEDEVGSLIEYEFRVINLGKPLKNLGTATLNIQWPKEISNGKWLLYLVKVESKGLEKIACEPRGEINFLKLKESHNSRRKREIAEKQIEDSRKFSLFAERKYQTLNCSTNVRCVNISCPLRGLDSKASVVLRSRLWNSTFLEEYSKMNYLDILVRASIDVAAAAENIKLPNAGTQIRVTVFPSKTVAQYSGVPWWIILVAILAGILMLALLVFILWKCGFFKRNKKDHYDATYHKAEIHAQPSDKERLTSDA
;
A
#
# COMPACT_ATOMS: atom_id res chain seq x y z
N MET A 1 -27.96 0.06 -60.06
CA MET A 1 -26.72 0.13 -59.25
C MET A 1 -26.31 1.60 -59.19
N ALA A 2 -26.97 2.46 -58.43
CA ALA A 2 -26.98 2.59 -56.97
C ALA A 2 -25.60 2.93 -56.37
N ALA A 3 -25.35 4.25 -56.33
CA ALA A 3 -24.75 5.05 -55.26
C ALA A 3 -23.26 4.92 -54.84
N ALA A 4 -22.70 6.13 -54.65
CA ALA A 4 -21.67 6.53 -53.69
C ALA A 4 -20.21 6.67 -54.18
N GLY A 5 -19.97 7.71 -54.98
CA GLY A 5 -18.68 8.40 -55.05
C GLY A 5 -18.72 9.67 -54.22
N ARG A 6 -18.05 9.66 -53.05
CA ARG A 6 -17.52 10.82 -52.30
C ARG A 6 -16.86 10.28 -51.02
N LEU A 7 -15.56 10.01 -51.09
CA LEU A 7 -14.72 9.75 -49.92
C LEU A 7 -13.32 10.34 -50.16
N TRP A 8 -13.24 11.67 -50.13
CA TRP A 8 -12.00 12.44 -50.03
C TRP A 8 -12.28 13.58 -49.06
N LEU A 9 -12.18 13.28 -47.75
CA LEU A 9 -12.16 14.21 -46.60
C LEU A 9 -12.30 13.37 -45.32
N LEU A 10 -11.20 12.78 -44.86
CA LEU A 10 -11.06 12.20 -43.51
C LEU A 10 -9.61 11.74 -43.27
N TYR A 11 -8.63 12.66 -43.28
CA TYR A 11 -7.28 12.38 -42.76
C TYR A 11 -6.53 13.66 -42.29
N LEU A 12 -7.26 14.64 -41.74
CA LEU A 12 -6.67 15.89 -41.21
C LEU A 12 -7.54 16.43 -40.06
N SER A 13 -7.62 15.68 -38.96
CA SER A 13 -8.08 16.18 -37.64
C SER A 13 -8.11 15.03 -36.62
N ALA A 14 -6.93 14.55 -36.25
CA ALA A 14 -6.75 13.77 -35.03
C ALA A 14 -5.48 14.27 -34.32
N GLY A 15 -5.68 15.20 -33.39
CA GLY A 15 -4.90 15.28 -32.15
C GLY A 15 -3.42 15.62 -32.26
N LEU A 16 -3.09 16.82 -32.73
CA LEU A 16 -2.00 17.60 -32.11
C LEU A 16 -2.52 18.09 -30.74
N LEU A 17 -2.65 17.16 -29.80
CA LEU A 17 -2.60 17.49 -28.39
C LEU A 17 -1.11 17.70 -28.09
N PRO A 18 -0.64 18.92 -27.76
CA PRO A 18 0.65 19.01 -27.10
C PRO A 18 0.48 18.22 -25.81
N ARG A 19 1.31 17.20 -25.62
CA ARG A 19 1.52 16.60 -24.30
C ARG A 19 1.90 17.78 -23.40
N LEU A 20 0.95 18.29 -22.63
CA LEU A 20 1.21 19.11 -21.45
C LEU A 20 1.85 18.16 -20.43
N GLY A 21 3.11 17.81 -20.66
CA GLY A 21 3.96 17.32 -19.61
C GLY A 21 4.03 18.43 -18.58
N ALA A 22 3.56 18.14 -17.37
CA ALA A 22 3.84 18.96 -16.21
C ALA A 22 5.35 18.84 -15.92
N ALA A 23 6.16 19.52 -16.74
CA ALA A 23 7.58 19.67 -16.49
C ALA A 23 7.72 20.69 -15.36
N PHE A 24 8.31 20.27 -14.25
CA PHE A 24 8.89 21.18 -13.30
C PHE A 24 10.37 20.82 -13.19
N ASN A 25 11.15 21.88 -12.94
CA ASN A 25 12.51 21.96 -12.45
C ASN A 25 13.69 21.36 -13.25
N LEU A 26 13.72 20.07 -13.63
CA LEU A 26 14.78 19.54 -14.51
C LEU A 26 14.40 19.73 -15.98
N ASP A 27 15.29 20.35 -16.79
CA ASP A 27 14.99 20.62 -18.20
C ASP A 27 15.00 19.32 -19.02
N THR A 28 13.84 18.94 -19.55
CA THR A 28 13.65 17.74 -20.38
C THR A 28 13.69 18.03 -21.89
N ARG A 29 13.94 19.28 -22.31
CA ARG A 29 14.00 19.63 -23.73
C ARG A 29 15.22 18.99 -24.40
N GLU A 30 15.00 18.39 -25.57
CA GLU A 30 15.99 17.64 -26.36
C GLU A 30 17.32 18.37 -26.53
N ASP A 31 17.25 19.68 -26.77
CA ASP A 31 18.39 20.54 -27.03
C ASP A 31 19.17 20.93 -25.76
N HIS A 32 18.56 20.82 -24.58
CA HIS A 32 19.17 21.23 -23.31
C HIS A 32 19.72 20.06 -22.48
N VAL A 33 19.28 18.84 -22.75
CA VAL A 33 19.75 17.62 -22.11
C VAL A 33 21.07 17.15 -22.73
N ILE A 34 22.07 16.86 -21.89
CA ILE A 34 23.37 16.38 -22.37
C ILE A 34 23.35 14.86 -22.44
N ARG A 35 23.70 14.30 -23.60
CA ARG A 35 23.76 12.84 -23.80
C ARG A 35 25.17 12.40 -24.14
N LYS A 36 25.59 11.31 -23.51
CA LYS A 36 26.85 10.63 -23.76
C LYS A 36 26.56 9.18 -24.11
N ALA A 37 27.21 8.69 -25.15
CA ALA A 37 27.08 7.31 -25.61
C ALA A 37 28.43 6.61 -25.50
N GLY A 38 28.39 5.34 -25.09
CA GLY A 38 29.55 4.45 -25.09
C GLY A 38 29.57 3.52 -26.30
N GLU A 39 30.50 2.58 -26.27
CA GLU A 39 30.59 1.54 -27.29
C GLU A 39 29.42 0.55 -27.17
N PRO A 40 28.89 0.02 -28.30
CA PRO A 40 27.78 -0.92 -28.26
C PRO A 40 28.09 -2.19 -27.44
N GLY A 41 27.19 -2.51 -26.51
CA GLY A 41 27.29 -3.66 -25.61
C GLY A 41 28.37 -3.52 -24.54
N SER A 42 28.89 -2.32 -24.27
CA SER A 42 29.86 -2.06 -23.20
C SER A 42 29.22 -1.92 -21.82
N LEU A 43 27.88 -1.80 -21.77
CA LEU A 43 27.09 -1.38 -20.62
C LEU A 43 27.54 -0.01 -20.08
N PHE A 44 27.88 0.91 -20.98
CA PHE A 44 28.24 2.28 -20.61
C PHE A 44 27.06 2.97 -19.91
N GLY A 45 27.25 3.41 -18.67
CA GLY A 45 26.17 3.92 -17.83
C GLY A 45 25.68 2.92 -16.79
N PHE A 46 26.35 1.78 -16.61
CA PHE A 46 26.02 0.81 -15.56
C PHE A 46 26.16 1.41 -14.15
N SER A 47 27.18 2.23 -13.93
CA SER A 47 27.40 2.95 -12.68
C SER A 47 27.88 4.38 -12.98
N LEU A 48 27.57 5.32 -12.09
CA LEU A 48 27.80 6.74 -12.29
C LEU A 48 28.32 7.38 -10.99
N ALA A 49 29.24 8.34 -11.13
CA ALA A 49 29.63 9.22 -10.04
C ALA A 49 29.97 10.61 -10.57
N MET A 50 29.66 11.64 -9.78
CA MET A 50 30.07 13.01 -10.05
C MET A 50 31.36 13.33 -9.29
N HIS A 51 32.34 13.89 -9.98
CA HIS A 51 33.66 14.13 -9.43
C HIS A 51 34.10 15.57 -9.65
N ARG A 52 34.65 16.18 -8.58
CA ARG A 52 35.17 17.56 -8.62
C ARG A 52 36.62 17.56 -8.17
N GLN A 53 37.51 17.86 -9.10
CA GLN A 53 38.91 18.13 -8.83
C GLN A 53 39.06 19.59 -8.36
N LEU A 54 39.95 19.85 -7.39
CA LEU A 54 40.17 21.21 -6.88
C LEU A 54 41.34 21.92 -7.56
N GLN A 55 42.35 21.18 -8.02
CA GLN A 55 43.56 21.75 -8.63
C GLN A 55 44.03 20.96 -9.86
N PRO A 56 43.92 21.51 -11.09
CA PRO A 56 43.05 22.63 -11.46
C PRO A 56 41.57 22.31 -11.15
N GLU A 57 40.75 23.35 -10.95
CA GLU A 57 39.32 23.16 -10.67
C GLU A 57 38.60 22.60 -11.91
N ASP A 58 38.13 21.36 -11.82
CA ASP A 58 37.46 20.66 -12.91
C ASP A 58 36.30 19.81 -12.36
N ARG A 59 35.22 19.66 -13.14
CA ARG A 59 34.04 18.86 -12.78
C ARG A 59 33.76 17.86 -13.88
N ARG A 60 33.75 16.58 -13.54
CA ARG A 60 33.63 15.48 -14.49
C ARG A 60 32.53 14.52 -14.07
N LEU A 61 31.84 13.99 -15.06
CA LEU A 61 30.97 12.83 -14.86
C LEU A 61 31.79 11.57 -15.14
N LEU A 62 31.85 10.68 -14.15
CA LEU A 62 32.51 9.39 -14.26
C LEU A 62 31.47 8.33 -14.60
N VAL A 63 31.78 7.50 -15.59
CA VAL A 63 30.87 6.48 -16.11
C VAL A 63 31.55 5.12 -16.15
N GLY A 64 30.97 4.16 -15.45
CA GLY A 64 31.38 2.77 -15.50
C GLY A 64 30.79 2.05 -16.72
N ALA A 65 31.63 1.25 -17.38
CA ALA A 65 31.25 0.42 -18.52
C ALA A 65 31.84 -0.99 -18.35
N PRO A 66 31.20 -1.88 -17.55
CA PRO A 66 31.77 -3.15 -17.13
C PRO A 66 32.07 -4.14 -18.26
N ARG A 67 31.50 -3.95 -19.46
CA ARG A 67 31.73 -4.83 -20.61
C ARG A 67 32.46 -4.14 -21.76
N ALA A 68 33.08 -2.98 -21.51
CA ALA A 68 33.94 -2.31 -22.47
C ALA A 68 35.08 -3.22 -22.96
N VAL A 69 35.50 -2.99 -24.21
CA VAL A 69 36.57 -3.76 -24.85
C VAL A 69 37.87 -3.64 -24.05
N ALA A 70 38.67 -4.69 -24.01
CA ALA A 70 39.93 -4.69 -23.28
C ALA A 70 40.94 -3.69 -23.84
N LEU A 71 41.85 -3.19 -22.97
CA LEU A 71 43.04 -2.49 -23.45
C LEU A 71 44.03 -3.50 -24.08
N PRO A 72 44.84 -3.10 -25.07
CA PRO A 72 45.67 -4.04 -25.86
C PRO A 72 46.60 -4.94 -25.03
N LEU A 73 47.13 -4.44 -23.91
CA LEU A 73 48.09 -5.15 -23.05
C LEU A 73 47.43 -6.06 -22.00
N GLN A 74 46.10 -6.00 -21.83
CA GLN A 74 45.38 -6.78 -20.82
C GLN A 74 45.13 -8.25 -21.22
N ARG A 75 45.50 -8.65 -22.45
CA ARG A 75 45.39 -10.04 -22.95
C ARG A 75 44.00 -10.68 -22.76
N ALA A 76 42.94 -9.88 -22.95
CA ALA A 76 41.54 -10.26 -22.83
C ALA A 76 40.72 -9.61 -23.97
N ASN A 77 39.49 -10.07 -24.20
CA ASN A 77 38.57 -9.44 -25.16
C ASN A 77 37.76 -8.32 -24.52
N ARG A 78 37.25 -8.56 -23.30
CA ARG A 78 36.47 -7.58 -22.52
C ARG A 78 36.98 -7.56 -21.10
N THR A 79 37.30 -6.39 -20.59
CA THR A 79 37.75 -6.20 -19.20
C THR A 79 36.88 -5.20 -18.44
N GLY A 80 36.08 -4.40 -19.16
CA GLY A 80 35.40 -3.24 -18.60
C GLY A 80 36.31 -2.02 -18.53
N GLY A 81 35.76 -0.90 -18.09
CA GLY A 81 36.51 0.34 -17.94
C GLY A 81 35.75 1.45 -17.25
N LEU A 82 36.50 2.46 -16.86
CA LEU A 82 36.00 3.72 -16.33
C LEU A 82 36.23 4.82 -17.37
N TYR A 83 35.23 5.66 -17.57
CA TYR A 83 35.28 6.78 -18.50
C TYR A 83 35.08 8.10 -17.76
N SER A 84 35.81 9.12 -18.17
CA SER A 84 35.63 10.51 -17.74
C SER A 84 34.98 11.31 -18.86
N CYS A 85 33.84 11.90 -18.56
CA CYS A 85 33.05 12.71 -19.47
C CYS A 85 33.14 14.18 -19.08
N ASP A 86 33.57 15.02 -20.03
CA ASP A 86 33.30 16.44 -19.99
C ASP A 86 31.81 16.69 -20.26
N ILE A 87 31.12 17.40 -19.39
CA ILE A 87 29.72 17.77 -19.58
C ILE A 87 29.58 19.17 -20.20
N THR A 88 30.64 19.98 -20.20
CA THR A 88 30.64 21.32 -20.82
C THR A 88 30.74 21.28 -22.33
N SER A 89 31.21 20.15 -22.89
CA SER A 89 31.32 19.91 -24.33
C SER A 89 30.50 18.69 -24.75
N PRO A 90 29.94 18.67 -25.98
CA PRO A 90 29.24 17.50 -26.51
C PRO A 90 30.19 16.37 -26.97
N GLY A 91 31.50 16.50 -26.77
CA GLY A 91 32.51 15.53 -27.21
C GLY A 91 32.34 14.14 -26.56
N PRO A 92 33.00 13.11 -27.11
CA PRO A 92 32.97 11.76 -26.55
C PRO A 92 33.65 11.71 -25.17
N CYS A 93 33.27 10.74 -24.35
CA CYS A 93 33.95 10.50 -23.09
C CYS A 93 35.30 9.82 -23.31
N THR A 94 36.24 10.10 -22.44
CA THR A 94 37.62 9.57 -22.49
C THR A 94 37.77 8.38 -21.56
N ARG A 95 38.36 7.28 -22.01
CA ARG A 95 38.67 6.13 -21.14
C ARG A 95 39.83 6.48 -20.24
N ILE A 96 39.70 6.18 -18.95
CA ILE A 96 40.77 6.35 -17.97
C ILE A 96 41.64 5.10 -18.02
N GLU A 97 42.94 5.29 -18.29
CA GLU A 97 43.89 4.20 -18.42
C GLU A 97 44.58 3.93 -17.09
N PHE A 98 44.30 2.75 -16.53
CA PHE A 98 44.97 2.17 -15.37
C PHE A 98 44.91 0.65 -15.51
N ASP A 99 45.82 -0.05 -14.85
CA ASP A 99 45.84 -1.52 -14.87
C ASP A 99 45.96 -2.13 -16.29
N ASN A 100 46.94 -1.64 -17.05
CA ASN A 100 47.08 -1.94 -18.48
C ASN A 100 47.64 -3.33 -18.77
N ASP A 101 48.42 -3.91 -17.87
CA ASP A 101 49.12 -5.19 -18.09
C ASP A 101 48.33 -6.35 -17.51
N ALA A 102 48.50 -7.57 -18.03
CA ALA A 102 47.96 -8.76 -17.38
C ALA A 102 48.96 -9.92 -17.38
N ASP A 103 48.97 -10.70 -16.30
CA ASP A 103 49.74 -11.93 -16.19
C ASP A 103 48.82 -13.18 -16.25
N PRO A 104 48.69 -13.84 -17.42
CA PRO A 104 47.82 -15.01 -17.57
C PRO A 104 48.23 -16.21 -16.72
N SER A 105 49.43 -16.20 -16.13
CA SER A 105 49.90 -17.27 -15.24
C SER A 105 49.37 -17.15 -13.80
N SER A 106 48.89 -15.97 -13.42
CA SER A 106 48.41 -15.68 -12.06
C SER A 106 47.01 -15.04 -12.01
N GLU A 107 46.48 -14.57 -13.14
CA GLU A 107 45.17 -13.90 -13.17
C GLU A 107 44.43 -14.03 -14.51
N SER A 108 43.15 -13.67 -14.50
CA SER A 108 42.35 -13.44 -15.69
C SER A 108 41.48 -12.20 -15.54
N LYS A 109 41.60 -11.30 -16.51
CA LYS A 109 40.79 -10.07 -16.59
C LYS A 109 39.59 -10.21 -17.51
N GLU A 110 39.43 -11.37 -18.17
CA GLU A 110 38.32 -11.62 -19.07
C GLU A 110 36.99 -11.51 -18.32
N ASP A 111 36.12 -10.61 -18.77
CA ASP A 111 34.80 -10.34 -18.20
C ASP A 111 34.85 -10.07 -16.67
N GLN A 112 35.91 -9.41 -16.19
CA GLN A 112 36.09 -9.03 -14.78
C GLN A 112 35.12 -7.93 -14.29
N TRP A 113 34.47 -7.23 -15.23
CA TRP A 113 33.50 -6.16 -14.99
C TRP A 113 34.07 -4.92 -14.30
N MET A 114 35.20 -4.40 -14.81
CA MET A 114 35.77 -3.13 -14.32
C MET A 114 34.82 -1.95 -14.57
N GLY A 115 34.51 -1.17 -13.53
CA GLY A 115 33.50 -0.11 -13.58
C GLY A 115 32.09 -0.59 -13.25
N VAL A 116 31.93 -1.77 -12.65
CA VAL A 116 30.63 -2.21 -12.09
C VAL A 116 30.15 -1.27 -10.98
N THR A 117 31.10 -0.72 -10.22
CA THR A 117 30.86 0.26 -9.17
C THR A 117 31.85 1.38 -9.38
N VAL A 118 31.37 2.61 -9.30
CA VAL A 118 32.17 3.82 -9.35
C VAL A 118 31.64 4.74 -8.25
N GLN A 119 32.51 5.21 -7.37
CA GLN A 119 32.17 6.19 -6.34
C GLN A 119 33.25 7.26 -6.23
N SER A 120 32.80 8.46 -5.88
CA SER A 120 33.66 9.62 -5.68
C SER A 120 33.60 10.00 -4.20
N GLN A 121 34.75 10.27 -3.60
CA GLN A 121 34.86 10.81 -2.23
C GLN A 121 34.45 12.29 -2.17
N GLY A 122 33.97 12.88 -3.26
CA GLY A 122 33.55 14.28 -3.29
C GLY A 122 34.67 15.25 -3.68
N PRO A 123 34.50 16.57 -3.41
CA PRO A 123 35.40 17.61 -3.88
C PRO A 123 36.84 17.45 -3.40
N GLY A 124 37.79 17.28 -4.33
CA GLY A 124 39.21 17.10 -4.04
C GLY A 124 39.58 15.74 -3.46
N GLY A 125 38.61 14.82 -3.35
CA GLY A 125 38.81 13.48 -2.83
C GLY A 125 39.23 12.48 -3.91
N LYS A 126 39.32 11.21 -3.51
CA LYS A 126 39.66 10.08 -4.38
C LYS A 126 38.44 9.50 -5.09
N VAL A 127 38.69 8.60 -6.04
CA VAL A 127 37.68 7.84 -6.77
C VAL A 127 37.96 6.37 -6.60
N VAL A 128 36.93 5.56 -6.30
CA VAL A 128 37.04 4.11 -6.28
C VAL A 128 36.26 3.51 -7.44
N THR A 129 36.85 2.53 -8.11
CA THR A 129 36.23 1.75 -9.19
C THR A 129 36.54 0.28 -9.02
N CYS A 130 35.57 -0.60 -9.25
CA CYS A 130 35.72 -2.03 -8.92
C CYS A 130 35.46 -2.95 -10.11
N ALA A 131 36.00 -4.17 -10.00
CA ALA A 131 35.85 -5.32 -10.89
C ALA A 131 35.52 -6.56 -10.07
N HIS A 132 34.26 -6.69 -9.64
CA HIS A 132 33.81 -7.77 -8.75
C HIS A 132 33.92 -9.20 -9.30
N ARG A 133 34.15 -9.37 -10.62
CA ARG A 133 34.34 -10.67 -11.26
C ARG A 133 35.80 -10.98 -11.60
N TYR A 134 36.73 -10.17 -11.10
CA TYR A 134 38.16 -10.43 -11.26
C TYR A 134 38.53 -11.81 -10.73
N GLU A 135 39.24 -12.56 -11.56
CA GLU A 135 39.62 -13.95 -11.31
C GLU A 135 41.12 -14.06 -11.03
N LYS A 136 41.47 -14.61 -9.86
CA LYS A 136 42.84 -15.01 -9.54
C LYS A 136 43.05 -16.48 -9.90
N ARG A 137 44.18 -16.80 -10.52
CA ARG A 137 44.53 -18.14 -10.94
C ARG A 137 45.76 -18.66 -10.22
N GLN A 138 45.76 -19.95 -9.91
CA GLN A 138 46.96 -20.63 -9.42
C GLN A 138 47.16 -21.95 -10.16
N HIS A 139 48.42 -22.35 -10.34
CA HIS A 139 48.82 -23.59 -11.02
C HIS A 139 48.23 -23.71 -12.45
N VAL A 140 48.25 -22.60 -13.20
CA VAL A 140 47.70 -22.51 -14.56
C VAL A 140 48.33 -23.55 -15.49
N ASN A 141 47.51 -24.17 -16.34
CA ASN A 141 47.89 -25.27 -17.25
C ASN A 141 48.31 -26.57 -16.53
N THR A 142 47.93 -26.75 -15.26
CA THR A 142 48.14 -28.01 -14.53
C THR A 142 46.79 -28.65 -14.13
N LYS A 143 46.79 -29.92 -13.71
CA LYS A 143 45.58 -30.60 -13.20
C LYS A 143 45.06 -30.02 -11.87
N GLN A 144 45.86 -29.18 -11.20
CA GLN A 144 45.53 -28.53 -9.94
C GLN A 144 45.17 -27.04 -10.16
N GLU A 145 44.90 -26.64 -11.41
CA GLU A 145 44.48 -25.28 -11.71
C GLU A 145 43.23 -24.92 -10.90
N SER A 146 43.30 -23.78 -10.24
CA SER A 146 42.22 -23.27 -9.39
C SER A 146 41.98 -21.81 -9.73
N ARG A 147 40.70 -21.42 -9.72
CA ARG A 147 40.21 -20.12 -10.16
C ARG A 147 39.28 -19.60 -9.08
N ASP A 148 39.67 -18.48 -8.46
CA ASP A 148 38.83 -17.81 -7.47
C ASP A 148 38.38 -16.46 -7.99
N ILE A 149 37.12 -16.15 -7.74
CA ILE A 149 36.52 -14.87 -8.14
C ILE A 149 36.55 -13.96 -6.92
N PHE A 150 37.73 -13.42 -6.63
CA PHE A 150 37.91 -12.53 -5.49
C PHE A 150 37.23 -11.20 -5.70
N GLY A 151 37.23 -10.68 -6.93
CA GLY A 151 36.98 -9.26 -7.17
C GLY A 151 38.17 -8.40 -6.75
N ARG A 152 38.26 -7.17 -7.29
CA ARG A 152 39.27 -6.18 -6.89
C ARG A 152 38.77 -4.76 -7.15
N CYS A 153 39.37 -3.77 -6.52
CA CYS A 153 39.06 -2.35 -6.72
C CYS A 153 40.33 -1.53 -6.91
N TYR A 154 40.21 -0.42 -7.64
CA TYR A 154 41.24 0.60 -7.77
C TYR A 154 40.80 1.89 -7.13
N VAL A 155 41.71 2.51 -6.38
CA VAL A 155 41.55 3.86 -5.84
C VAL A 155 42.45 4.80 -6.63
N LEU A 156 41.84 5.79 -7.27
CA LEU A 156 42.48 6.83 -8.06
C LEU A 156 42.49 8.14 -7.26
N SER A 157 43.53 8.95 -7.43
CA SER A 157 43.60 10.29 -6.83
C SER A 157 42.61 11.25 -7.51
N GLN A 158 42.51 12.48 -7.00
CA GLN A 158 41.61 13.51 -7.54
C GLN A 158 41.85 13.85 -9.03
N ASN A 159 43.02 13.52 -9.58
CA ASN A 159 43.35 13.73 -10.99
C ASN A 159 43.08 12.49 -11.86
N LEU A 160 42.42 11.48 -11.29
CA LEU A 160 42.07 10.20 -11.91
C LEU A 160 43.27 9.34 -12.31
N ARG A 161 44.39 9.46 -11.60
CA ARG A 161 45.58 8.60 -11.76
C ARG A 161 45.86 7.82 -10.49
N ILE A 162 46.62 6.74 -10.64
CA ILE A 162 47.20 6.04 -9.49
C ILE A 162 48.45 6.82 -9.09
N GLU A 163 48.49 7.28 -7.84
CA GLU A 163 49.67 7.85 -7.20
C GLU A 163 50.24 6.81 -6.23
N ASP A 164 51.55 6.84 -5.97
CA ASP A 164 52.23 5.91 -5.05
C ASP A 164 51.99 6.35 -3.58
N ASP A 165 50.73 6.46 -3.18
CA ASP A 165 50.29 6.68 -1.80
C ASP A 165 49.74 5.37 -1.20
N MET A 166 49.84 5.16 0.13
CA MET A 166 49.42 3.89 0.74
C MET A 166 47.93 3.62 0.56
N ASP A 167 47.17 4.66 0.25
CA ASP A 167 45.73 4.66 0.07
C ASP A 167 45.27 4.80 -1.40
N GLY A 168 46.19 4.64 -2.35
CA GLY A 168 45.91 4.55 -3.78
C GLY A 168 46.20 3.17 -4.35
N GLY A 169 45.89 2.97 -5.64
CA GLY A 169 46.27 1.76 -6.37
C GLY A 169 45.30 0.59 -6.21
N ASP A 170 45.82 -0.64 -6.24
CA ASP A 170 45.05 -1.90 -6.24
C ASP A 170 44.66 -2.33 -4.82
N TRP A 171 43.40 -2.68 -4.64
CA TRP A 171 42.80 -3.13 -3.40
C TRP A 171 42.11 -4.47 -3.63
N SER A 172 42.64 -5.51 -3.00
CA SER A 172 42.08 -6.86 -3.01
C SER A 172 42.29 -7.53 -1.66
N PHE A 173 41.35 -7.36 -0.73
CA PHE A 173 41.50 -7.87 0.65
C PHE A 173 41.23 -9.37 0.76
N CYS A 174 40.55 -9.95 -0.23
CA CYS A 174 40.26 -11.37 -0.30
C CYS A 174 41.44 -12.21 -0.80
N ASP A 175 42.44 -11.58 -1.43
CA ASP A 175 43.67 -12.27 -1.82
C ASP A 175 44.48 -12.68 -0.57
N GLY A 176 45.13 -13.84 -0.63
CA GLY A 176 45.87 -14.41 0.51
C GLY A 176 45.03 -15.02 1.63
N ARG A 177 43.69 -14.99 1.55
CA ARG A 177 42.79 -15.62 2.53
C ARG A 177 42.44 -17.08 2.19
N LEU A 178 41.76 -17.75 3.12
CA LEU A 178 41.26 -19.12 2.92
C LEU A 178 40.33 -19.18 1.70
N ARG A 179 40.71 -20.03 0.76
CA ARG A 179 40.04 -20.22 -0.54
C ARG A 179 38.79 -21.11 -0.40
N GLY A 180 38.02 -21.23 -1.48
CA GLY A 180 36.76 -21.99 -1.51
C GLY A 180 35.52 -21.09 -1.35
N HIS A 181 34.38 -21.54 -1.87
CA HIS A 181 33.12 -20.78 -1.84
C HIS A 181 32.55 -20.66 -0.42
N GLU A 182 32.92 -21.58 0.46
CA GLU A 182 32.61 -21.61 1.88
C GLU A 182 33.40 -20.58 2.70
N LYS A 183 34.44 -19.96 2.11
CA LYS A 183 35.25 -18.90 2.70
C LYS A 183 35.35 -17.71 1.74
N PHE A 184 36.54 -17.39 1.21
CA PHE A 184 36.78 -16.17 0.43
C PHE A 184 37.00 -16.42 -1.08
N GLY A 185 36.99 -17.67 -1.56
CA GLY A 185 37.24 -18.02 -2.97
C GLY A 185 36.21 -17.46 -3.97
N SER A 186 35.03 -17.05 -3.49
CA SER A 186 34.00 -16.37 -4.28
C SER A 186 33.64 -15.01 -3.70
N CYS A 187 34.60 -14.33 -3.06
CA CYS A 187 34.37 -13.10 -2.32
C CYS A 187 33.59 -12.01 -3.09
N GLN A 188 33.89 -11.82 -4.38
CA GLN A 188 33.28 -10.79 -5.22
C GLN A 188 33.32 -9.39 -4.59
N GLN A 189 34.47 -8.98 -4.04
CA GLN A 189 34.60 -7.64 -3.47
C GLN A 189 34.36 -6.56 -4.53
N GLY A 190 33.71 -5.48 -4.09
CA GLY A 190 33.43 -4.36 -4.98
C GLY A 190 32.20 -4.57 -5.87
N VAL A 191 31.30 -5.51 -5.52
CA VAL A 191 29.90 -5.43 -5.97
C VAL A 191 29.29 -4.11 -5.50
N ALA A 192 29.62 -3.71 -4.27
CA ALA A 192 29.45 -2.36 -3.77
C ALA A 192 30.74 -1.90 -3.10
N ALA A 193 31.03 -0.62 -3.28
CA ALA A 193 32.09 0.10 -2.59
C ALA A 193 31.62 1.54 -2.42
N THR A 194 31.91 2.16 -1.29
CA THR A 194 31.55 3.56 -1.04
C THR A 194 32.55 4.22 -0.10
N PHE A 195 32.65 5.54 -0.17
CA PHE A 195 33.35 6.32 0.84
C PHE A 195 32.38 6.69 1.96
N THR A 196 32.88 6.78 3.18
CA THR A 196 32.05 7.33 4.24
C THR A 196 31.73 8.80 4.00
N LYS A 197 30.58 9.28 4.46
CA LYS A 197 30.17 10.69 4.27
C LYS A 197 31.06 11.72 4.98
N ASP A 198 31.86 11.27 5.96
CA ASP A 198 32.92 12.07 6.59
C ASP A 198 34.29 11.91 5.89
N PHE A 199 34.31 11.22 4.75
CA PHE A 199 35.46 10.98 3.87
C PHE A 199 36.63 10.26 4.54
N HIS A 200 36.38 9.58 5.66
CA HIS A 200 37.43 8.99 6.50
C HIS A 200 37.78 7.55 6.13
N TYR A 201 36.79 6.75 5.71
CA TYR A 201 36.95 5.32 5.40
C TYR A 201 36.48 4.98 4.00
N ILE A 202 37.05 3.90 3.46
CA ILE A 202 36.50 3.18 2.31
C ILE A 202 35.79 1.93 2.82
N VAL A 203 34.59 1.70 2.32
CA VAL A 203 33.74 0.57 2.70
C VAL A 203 33.59 -0.35 1.51
N PHE A 204 33.89 -1.63 1.68
CA PHE A 204 33.78 -2.66 0.65
C PHE A 204 32.72 -3.69 1.02
N GLY A 205 31.91 -4.05 0.05
CA GLY A 205 30.94 -5.13 0.13
C GLY A 205 31.43 -6.34 -0.65
N ALA A 206 31.35 -7.52 -0.02
CA ALA A 206 31.79 -8.78 -0.60
C ALA A 206 30.73 -9.87 -0.38
N PRO A 207 29.64 -9.87 -1.19
CA PRO A 207 28.46 -10.70 -0.95
C PRO A 207 28.68 -12.19 -1.14
N GLY A 208 29.75 -12.62 -1.83
CA GLY A 208 29.99 -14.03 -2.13
C GLY A 208 30.85 -14.77 -1.09
N THR A 209 31.23 -14.10 0.00
CA THR A 209 31.95 -14.72 1.12
C THR A 209 31.04 -15.63 1.97
N TYR A 210 31.63 -16.65 2.60
CA TYR A 210 30.97 -17.58 3.52
C TYR A 210 29.69 -18.21 2.95
N ASN A 211 29.79 -18.96 1.85
CA ASN A 211 28.62 -19.51 1.15
C ASN A 211 27.57 -18.42 0.82
N TRP A 212 28.06 -17.33 0.24
CA TRP A 212 27.25 -16.18 -0.14
C TRP A 212 26.44 -15.54 1.00
N LYS A 213 26.90 -15.69 2.25
CA LYS A 213 26.38 -14.94 3.39
C LYS A 213 26.67 -13.45 3.20
N GLY A 214 27.90 -13.15 2.78
CA GLY A 214 28.38 -11.81 2.50
C GLY A 214 28.97 -11.10 3.72
N ILE A 215 29.86 -10.13 3.47
CA ILE A 215 30.48 -9.30 4.51
C ILE A 215 30.58 -7.85 4.08
N VAL A 216 30.78 -6.99 5.08
CA VAL A 216 31.18 -5.60 4.92
C VAL A 216 32.51 -5.41 5.60
N ARG A 217 33.43 -4.72 4.92
CA ARG A 217 34.75 -4.34 5.43
C ARG A 217 34.91 -2.82 5.35
N VAL A 218 35.46 -2.23 6.40
CA VAL A 218 35.74 -0.80 6.50
C VAL A 218 37.24 -0.65 6.73
N GLU A 219 37.91 0.06 5.85
CA GLU A 219 39.36 0.24 5.89
C GLU A 219 39.71 1.71 5.73
N GLN A 220 40.74 2.13 6.45
CA GLN A 220 41.35 3.45 6.31
C GLN A 220 42.82 3.23 6.06
N LYS A 221 43.28 3.69 4.90
CA LYS A 221 44.69 3.98 4.68
C LYS A 221 44.76 5.49 4.47
N ASN A 222 45.59 6.20 5.22
CA ASN A 222 45.83 7.63 5.02
C ASN A 222 47.24 7.97 5.50
N ASN A 223 48.09 8.42 4.58
CA ASN A 223 49.49 8.75 4.86
C ASN A 223 49.65 9.84 5.93
N THR A 224 48.72 10.81 6.00
CA THR A 224 48.83 11.97 6.90
C THR A 224 48.74 11.59 8.38
N PHE A 225 47.97 10.54 8.72
CA PHE A 225 47.84 10.09 10.11
C PHE A 225 49.07 9.32 10.58
N PHE A 226 49.71 8.58 9.67
CA PHE A 226 50.99 7.92 9.91
C PHE A 226 52.09 8.95 10.23
N ASP A 227 52.16 10.03 9.44
CA ASP A 227 53.11 11.14 9.66
C ASP A 227 52.85 11.92 10.97
N MET A 228 51.62 11.85 11.49
CA MET A 228 51.22 12.45 12.77
C MET A 228 51.30 11.50 13.98
N ASN A 229 51.84 10.28 13.82
CA ASN A 229 51.89 9.23 14.85
C ASN A 229 50.50 8.85 15.43
N ILE A 230 49.43 9.00 14.64
CA ILE A 230 48.09 8.51 15.01
C ILE A 230 47.97 7.12 14.41
N PHE A 231 48.14 6.09 15.25
CA PHE A 231 48.11 4.68 14.84
C PHE A 231 46.74 4.24 14.33
N GLU A 232 46.75 3.35 13.33
CA GLU A 232 45.58 2.85 12.59
C GLU A 232 44.41 2.45 13.49
N ASP A 233 43.26 3.06 13.24
CA ASP A 233 42.01 2.83 13.97
C ASP A 233 41.17 1.77 13.26
N GLY A 234 41.74 0.79 12.53
CA GLY A 234 41.05 -0.21 11.68
C GLY A 234 42.05 -1.16 10.99
N PRO A 235 41.64 -2.19 10.23
CA PRO A 235 40.34 -2.39 9.57
C PRO A 235 39.25 -2.99 10.46
N TYR A 236 37.99 -2.70 10.14
CA TYR A 236 36.82 -3.35 10.76
C TYR A 236 36.10 -4.25 9.77
N GLU A 237 35.72 -5.44 10.20
CA GLU A 237 35.04 -6.40 9.33
C GLU A 237 33.91 -7.12 10.07
N VAL A 238 32.83 -7.40 9.37
CA VAL A 238 31.79 -8.32 9.86
C VAL A 238 32.37 -9.74 9.84
N GLY A 239 32.45 -10.40 11.00
CA GLY A 239 33.19 -11.67 11.14
C GLY A 239 34.60 -11.51 11.70
N GLY A 240 35.09 -10.27 11.84
CA GLY A 240 36.40 -9.96 12.38
C GLY A 240 37.55 -10.28 11.42
N GLU A 241 38.53 -9.38 11.35
CA GLU A 241 39.64 -9.49 10.40
C GLU A 241 40.58 -10.67 10.68
N THR A 242 40.84 -10.96 11.94
CA THR A 242 41.71 -12.07 12.34
C THR A 242 40.92 -13.35 12.57
N ASP A 243 39.75 -13.21 13.17
CA ASP A 243 38.95 -14.32 13.66
C ASP A 243 38.26 -15.06 12.52
N HIS A 244 37.85 -14.33 11.48
CA HIS A 244 37.13 -14.86 10.33
C HIS A 244 35.93 -15.75 10.75
N ASP A 245 35.24 -15.32 11.80
CA ASP A 245 34.15 -16.04 12.44
C ASP A 245 32.84 -15.77 11.71
N GLU A 246 32.43 -16.75 10.91
CA GLU A 246 31.17 -16.72 10.19
C GLU A 246 29.96 -16.49 11.13
N SER A 247 30.01 -16.94 12.38
CA SER A 247 28.88 -16.83 13.32
C SER A 247 28.52 -15.39 13.69
N LEU A 248 29.48 -14.45 13.56
CA LEU A 248 29.27 -13.03 13.82
C LEU A 248 28.58 -12.29 12.67
N VAL A 249 28.45 -12.93 11.50
CA VAL A 249 27.75 -12.35 10.35
C VAL A 249 26.22 -12.43 10.59
N PRO A 250 25.49 -11.30 10.65
CA PRO A 250 24.15 -11.21 11.23
C PRO A 250 23.00 -11.56 10.26
N VAL A 251 23.26 -12.40 9.26
CA VAL A 251 22.28 -12.82 8.24
C VAL A 251 22.47 -14.32 7.95
N PRO A 252 21.49 -15.06 7.42
CA PRO A 252 21.70 -16.46 7.03
C PRO A 252 22.61 -16.60 5.79
N ALA A 253 23.07 -17.83 5.48
CA ALA A 253 23.79 -18.08 4.23
C ALA A 253 22.94 -17.74 2.99
N ASN A 254 23.60 -17.41 1.86
CA ASN A 254 22.96 -16.93 0.63
C ASN A 254 22.18 -15.60 0.75
N SER A 255 22.55 -14.73 1.70
CA SER A 255 21.88 -13.45 1.94
C SER A 255 22.45 -12.28 1.12
N TYR A 256 23.71 -12.39 0.69
CA TYR A 256 24.44 -11.36 -0.05
C TYR A 256 24.62 -10.06 0.73
N LEU A 257 24.99 -10.12 2.01
CA LEU A 257 25.35 -8.91 2.77
C LEU A 257 26.52 -8.18 2.10
N GLY A 258 26.43 -6.84 2.04
CA GLY A 258 27.39 -6.03 1.28
C GLY A 258 27.02 -5.85 -0.19
N PHE A 259 25.78 -6.18 -0.59
CA PHE A 259 25.32 -5.97 -1.98
C PHE A 259 25.13 -4.49 -2.31
N SER A 260 24.66 -3.70 -1.34
CA SER A 260 24.54 -2.24 -1.42
C SER A 260 25.07 -1.61 -0.14
N LEU A 261 25.57 -0.37 -0.22
CA LEU A 261 26.26 0.31 0.87
C LEU A 261 25.95 1.81 0.89
N ASP A 262 25.77 2.35 2.10
CA ASP A 262 25.81 3.79 2.39
C ASP A 262 26.28 3.98 3.85
N SER A 263 26.45 5.21 4.31
CA SER A 263 26.85 5.51 5.68
C SER A 263 26.39 6.90 6.12
N GLY A 264 26.38 7.13 7.43
CA GLY A 264 26.10 8.45 7.97
C GLY A 264 26.24 8.52 9.47
N LYS A 265 26.52 9.73 9.96
CA LYS A 265 26.31 10.11 11.37
C LYS A 265 24.87 10.53 11.54
N GLY A 266 24.32 10.40 12.75
CA GLY A 266 22.93 10.70 13.04
C GLY A 266 21.96 9.66 12.46
N ILE A 267 22.39 8.42 12.24
CA ILE A 267 21.50 7.29 11.91
C ILE A 267 21.05 6.63 13.22
N VAL A 268 22.00 6.06 13.99
CA VAL A 268 21.74 5.51 15.33
C VAL A 268 22.25 6.47 16.42
N SER A 269 23.44 7.05 16.20
CA SER A 269 24.09 8.01 17.09
C SER A 269 24.53 9.25 16.30
N LYS A 270 24.55 10.44 16.91
CA LYS A 270 25.01 11.69 16.28
C LYS A 270 26.53 11.74 16.10
N ASP A 271 27.28 11.11 16.99
CA ASP A 271 28.74 11.22 17.03
C ASP A 271 29.42 10.11 16.22
N GLU A 272 28.88 8.90 16.32
CA GLU A 272 29.43 7.72 15.67
C GLU A 272 28.83 7.51 14.28
N ILE A 273 29.68 7.13 13.33
CA ILE A 273 29.25 6.74 12.01
C ILE A 273 28.61 5.35 12.04
N THR A 274 27.44 5.24 11.40
CA THR A 274 26.76 3.97 11.16
C THR A 274 26.94 3.59 9.69
N PHE A 275 27.24 2.33 9.43
CA PHE A 275 27.34 1.77 8.08
C PHE A 275 26.03 1.04 7.76
N VAL A 276 25.46 1.32 6.59
CA VAL A 276 24.20 0.74 6.12
C VAL A 276 24.52 -0.25 5.02
N SER A 277 24.08 -1.50 5.16
CA SER A 277 24.34 -2.52 4.15
C SER A 277 23.10 -3.33 3.79
N GLY A 278 22.85 -3.47 2.50
CA GLY A 278 21.79 -4.33 1.98
C GLY A 278 22.23 -5.79 1.85
N ALA A 279 21.28 -6.68 2.13
CA ALA A 279 21.36 -8.13 1.97
C ALA A 279 20.06 -8.61 1.28
N PRO A 280 19.91 -8.40 -0.03
CA PRO A 280 18.63 -8.53 -0.75
C PRO A 280 18.04 -9.94 -0.76
N ARG A 281 18.80 -10.97 -0.39
CA ARG A 281 18.32 -12.36 -0.32
C ARG A 281 18.11 -12.88 1.10
N ALA A 282 18.44 -12.07 2.12
CA ALA A 282 18.26 -12.45 3.51
C ALA A 282 16.79 -12.81 3.80
N ASN A 283 16.56 -13.90 4.52
CA ASN A 283 15.21 -14.36 4.89
C ASN A 283 14.23 -14.52 3.70
N HIS A 284 14.75 -14.68 2.48
CA HIS A 284 14.00 -14.76 1.22
C HIS A 284 13.22 -13.51 0.80
N SER A 285 13.10 -12.49 1.65
CA SER A 285 12.53 -11.17 1.29
C SER A 285 13.60 -10.12 1.02
N GLY A 286 14.69 -10.17 1.79
CA GLY A 286 15.77 -9.21 1.82
C GLY A 286 15.84 -8.47 3.16
N ALA A 287 17.01 -7.96 3.52
CA ALA A 287 17.23 -7.19 4.73
C ALA A 287 18.20 -6.03 4.50
N VAL A 288 18.15 -5.04 5.40
CA VAL A 288 19.18 -4.00 5.51
C VAL A 288 19.71 -3.97 6.94
N VAL A 289 21.02 -4.06 7.10
CA VAL A 289 21.70 -4.14 8.39
C VAL A 289 22.42 -2.82 8.67
N LEU A 290 22.17 -2.26 9.85
CA LEU A 290 22.93 -1.13 10.41
C LEU A 290 24.08 -1.68 11.23
N LEU A 291 25.30 -1.30 10.86
CA LEU A 291 26.54 -1.79 11.46
C LEU A 291 27.28 -0.65 12.18
N LYS A 292 27.87 -0.98 13.32
CA LYS A 292 28.72 -0.10 14.13
C LYS A 292 30.10 -0.72 14.32
N ARG A 293 31.11 0.14 14.44
CA ARG A 293 32.49 -0.26 14.78
C ARG A 293 32.61 -0.56 16.26
N ASP A 294 33.19 -1.72 16.58
CA ASP A 294 33.69 -1.98 17.92
C ASP A 294 35.22 -1.79 17.95
N MET A 295 35.63 -0.69 18.59
CA MET A 295 37.03 -0.27 18.72
C MET A 295 37.89 -1.29 19.45
N LYS A 296 37.30 -2.19 20.27
CA LYS A 296 38.07 -3.17 21.06
C LYS A 296 38.40 -4.45 20.30
N SER A 297 37.50 -4.88 19.44
CA SER A 297 37.58 -6.16 18.73
C SER A 297 37.93 -6.01 17.25
N ALA A 298 37.93 -4.78 16.73
CA ALA A 298 38.02 -4.51 15.29
C ALA A 298 36.88 -5.19 14.49
N HIS A 299 35.73 -5.42 15.11
CA HIS A 299 34.56 -6.01 14.48
C HIS A 299 33.57 -4.93 14.02
N LEU A 300 32.80 -5.24 12.98
CA LEU A 300 31.55 -4.54 12.67
C LEU A 300 30.38 -5.33 13.25
N LEU A 301 29.71 -4.73 14.24
CA LEU A 301 28.60 -5.35 14.96
C LEU A 301 27.26 -4.80 14.46
N PRO A 302 26.21 -5.63 14.38
CA PRO A 302 24.87 -5.18 14.03
C PRO A 302 24.23 -4.37 15.18
N GLU A 303 23.67 -3.21 14.86
CA GLU A 303 22.86 -2.38 15.76
C GLU A 303 21.36 -2.59 15.53
N TYR A 304 20.96 -2.67 14.26
CA TYR A 304 19.55 -2.84 13.87
C TYR A 304 19.45 -3.53 12.51
N ILE A 305 18.36 -4.27 12.29
CA ILE A 305 18.08 -4.97 11.04
C ILE A 305 16.65 -4.61 10.59
N PHE A 306 16.53 -4.12 9.36
CA PHE A 306 15.25 -3.97 8.68
C PHE A 306 14.96 -5.22 7.86
N ASP A 307 13.85 -5.88 8.14
CA ASP A 307 13.37 -7.02 7.34
C ASP A 307 12.40 -6.55 6.25
N GLY A 308 12.62 -7.05 5.03
CA GLY A 308 11.76 -6.75 3.89
C GLY A 308 10.41 -7.44 3.94
N GLU A 309 9.37 -6.75 3.47
CA GLU A 309 8.06 -7.34 3.23
C GLU A 309 8.00 -8.03 1.87
N GLY A 310 7.22 -9.12 1.78
CA GLY A 310 7.00 -9.87 0.53
C GLY A 310 8.10 -10.88 0.21
N LEU A 311 7.70 -12.07 -0.23
CA LEU A 311 8.65 -13.10 -0.67
C LEU A 311 9.34 -12.66 -1.96
N ALA A 312 10.67 -12.81 -2.01
CA ALA A 312 11.52 -12.48 -3.14
C ALA A 312 11.43 -11.02 -3.61
N SER A 313 11.16 -10.08 -2.69
CA SER A 313 11.06 -8.66 -3.02
C SER A 313 12.41 -7.98 -3.31
N SER A 314 13.52 -8.65 -2.98
CA SER A 314 14.88 -8.11 -3.06
C SER A 314 15.05 -6.81 -2.25
N PHE A 315 14.46 -6.77 -1.05
CA PHE A 315 14.56 -5.62 -0.15
C PHE A 315 16.01 -5.39 0.30
N GLY A 316 16.53 -4.17 0.10
CA GLY A 316 17.95 -3.86 0.30
C GLY A 316 18.79 -3.97 -0.97
N TYR A 317 18.16 -4.05 -2.15
CA TYR A 317 18.87 -4.05 -3.43
C TYR A 317 19.71 -2.79 -3.62
N ASP A 318 19.16 -1.63 -3.29
CA ASP A 318 19.88 -0.36 -3.20
C ASP A 318 19.42 0.42 -1.96
N VAL A 319 20.31 1.24 -1.42
CA VAL A 319 20.06 2.02 -0.20
C VAL A 319 20.54 3.45 -0.39
N ALA A 320 19.83 4.39 0.22
CA ALA A 320 20.22 5.80 0.29
C ALA A 320 19.92 6.37 1.67
N VAL A 321 20.85 7.19 2.16
CA VAL A 321 20.75 7.89 3.45
C VAL A 321 20.63 9.39 3.17
N ALA A 322 19.61 10.03 3.72
CA ALA A 322 19.37 11.46 3.59
C ALA A 322 18.50 11.98 4.74
N ASP A 323 18.69 13.20 5.19
CA ASP A 323 17.84 13.86 6.19
C ASP A 323 16.69 14.57 5.46
N LEU A 324 15.59 13.87 5.18
CA LEU A 324 14.52 14.32 4.27
C LEU A 324 13.61 15.37 4.91
N ASN A 325 13.54 15.40 6.24
CA ASN A 325 12.77 16.36 7.03
C ASN A 325 13.63 17.46 7.69
N LYS A 326 14.95 17.44 7.48
CA LYS A 326 15.93 18.40 8.01
C LYS A 326 15.92 18.52 9.54
N ASP A 327 15.63 17.41 10.25
CA ASP A 327 15.66 17.39 11.72
C ASP A 327 17.07 17.10 12.29
N GLY A 328 18.05 16.96 11.40
CA GLY A 328 19.44 16.66 11.66
C GLY A 328 19.73 15.16 11.79
N TRP A 329 18.72 14.30 11.86
CA TRP A 329 18.88 12.84 11.82
C TRP A 329 18.75 12.34 10.39
N GLN A 330 19.51 11.31 10.05
CA GLN A 330 19.51 10.76 8.72
C GLN A 330 18.41 9.70 8.61
N ASP A 331 17.54 9.84 7.61
CA ASP A 331 16.54 8.87 7.21
C ASP A 331 17.14 7.82 6.27
N ILE A 332 16.45 6.69 6.13
CA ILE A 332 16.91 5.57 5.30
C ILE A 332 15.86 5.26 4.25
N VAL A 333 16.29 5.22 3.00
CA VAL A 333 15.47 4.83 1.85
C VAL A 333 15.99 3.51 1.30
N ILE A 334 15.10 2.53 1.15
CA ILE A 334 15.45 1.15 0.80
C ILE A 334 14.67 0.73 -0.45
N GLY A 335 15.39 0.27 -1.47
CA GLY A 335 14.83 -0.29 -2.69
C GLY A 335 14.47 -1.77 -2.55
N ALA A 336 13.30 -2.15 -3.09
CA ALA A 336 12.81 -3.52 -3.23
C ALA A 336 12.23 -3.71 -4.66
N PRO A 337 13.10 -3.75 -5.68
CA PRO A 337 12.67 -3.72 -7.08
C PRO A 337 11.84 -4.94 -7.52
N GLN A 338 11.92 -6.05 -6.80
CA GLN A 338 11.16 -7.27 -7.13
C GLN A 338 9.91 -7.43 -6.26
N TYR A 339 9.58 -6.44 -5.43
CA TYR A 339 8.33 -6.43 -4.69
C TYR A 339 7.12 -6.46 -5.64
N PHE A 340 6.13 -7.29 -5.34
CA PHE A 340 4.86 -7.31 -6.05
C PHE A 340 3.71 -7.55 -5.06
N ASP A 341 2.52 -7.05 -5.40
CA ASP A 341 1.30 -7.30 -4.63
C ASP A 341 0.47 -8.44 -5.24
N ARG A 342 -0.56 -8.90 -4.52
CA ARG A 342 -1.40 -10.03 -4.97
C ARG A 342 -2.19 -9.74 -6.22
N ASP A 343 -2.57 -8.47 -6.43
CA ASP A 343 -3.35 -8.04 -7.58
C ASP A 343 -2.45 -7.87 -8.82
N GLY A 344 -1.12 -7.80 -8.63
CA GLY A 344 -0.12 -7.75 -9.70
C GLY A 344 -0.05 -6.39 -10.39
N GLU A 345 -0.53 -5.34 -9.73
CA GLU A 345 -0.56 -3.97 -10.24
C GLU A 345 0.71 -3.20 -9.83
N VAL A 346 1.37 -3.64 -8.74
CA VAL A 346 2.63 -3.04 -8.26
C VAL A 346 3.82 -3.87 -8.73
N GLY A 347 4.76 -3.24 -9.43
CA GLY A 347 6.03 -3.82 -9.83
C GLY A 347 7.22 -3.05 -9.26
N GLY A 348 7.70 -3.47 -8.09
CA GLY A 348 8.76 -2.80 -7.34
C GLY A 348 8.23 -1.78 -6.32
N ALA A 349 8.97 -1.60 -5.24
CA ALA A 349 8.65 -0.66 -4.17
C ALA A 349 9.90 -0.02 -3.57
N VAL A 350 9.72 1.16 -2.99
CA VAL A 350 10.72 1.83 -2.15
C VAL A 350 10.12 2.10 -0.77
N TYR A 351 10.90 1.85 0.27
CA TYR A 351 10.51 2.05 1.65
C TYR A 351 11.34 3.17 2.27
N VAL A 352 10.67 4.23 2.73
CA VAL A 352 11.28 5.39 3.38
C VAL A 352 11.04 5.32 4.88
N TYR A 353 12.10 5.17 5.65
CA TYR A 353 12.08 5.14 7.11
C TYR A 353 12.55 6.49 7.66
N ILE A 354 11.60 7.28 8.18
CA ILE A 354 11.90 8.56 8.83
C ILE A 354 12.43 8.28 10.24
N ASN A 355 13.59 8.83 10.55
CA ASN A 355 14.34 8.53 11.77
C ASN A 355 13.69 9.18 13.00
N GLN A 356 13.46 8.39 14.06
CA GLN A 356 12.97 8.89 15.35
C GLN A 356 14.10 9.10 16.35
N GLN A 357 15.09 9.91 15.98
CA GLN A 357 16.24 10.26 16.81
C GLN A 357 17.11 9.05 17.23
N GLY A 358 17.43 8.19 16.27
CA GLY A 358 18.21 6.97 16.47
C GLY A 358 17.38 5.76 16.95
N ARG A 359 16.08 5.95 17.20
CA ARG A 359 15.18 4.90 17.67
C ARG A 359 14.40 4.29 16.50
N TRP A 360 14.86 3.14 16.03
CA TRP A 360 14.25 2.44 14.90
C TRP A 360 13.09 1.51 15.29
N ASN A 361 12.97 1.17 16.58
CA ASN A 361 11.88 0.33 17.09
C ASN A 361 10.51 0.99 16.85
N ASN A 362 9.61 0.28 16.16
CA ASN A 362 8.26 0.72 15.78
C ASN A 362 8.19 1.82 14.70
N VAL A 363 9.30 2.19 14.06
CA VAL A 363 9.26 3.10 12.90
C VAL A 363 8.59 2.37 11.74
N LYS A 364 7.46 2.92 11.28
CA LYS A 364 6.74 2.41 10.12
C LYS A 364 7.25 3.09 8.84
N PRO A 365 7.58 2.34 7.79
CA PRO A 365 8.02 2.95 6.54
C PRO A 365 6.86 3.58 5.78
N ILE A 366 7.16 4.66 5.08
CA ILE A 366 6.33 5.18 4.00
C ILE A 366 6.70 4.39 2.74
N ARG A 367 5.72 3.72 2.12
CA ARG A 367 5.95 2.90 0.92
C ARG A 367 5.57 3.68 -0.34
N LEU A 368 6.52 3.79 -1.27
CA LEU A 368 6.33 4.31 -2.62
C LEU A 368 6.24 3.12 -3.58
N ASN A 369 5.18 3.07 -4.39
CA ASN A 369 4.92 1.92 -5.27
C ASN A 369 5.26 2.26 -6.72
N GLY A 370 5.91 1.32 -7.40
CA GLY A 370 6.09 1.36 -8.84
C GLY A 370 4.86 0.90 -9.62
N THR A 371 4.87 1.20 -10.91
CA THR A 371 3.95 0.61 -11.89
C THR A 371 4.30 -0.87 -12.10
N LYS A 372 3.33 -1.63 -12.64
CA LYS A 372 3.49 -3.05 -12.94
C LYS A 372 4.77 -3.34 -13.76
N ASP A 373 5.50 -4.38 -13.35
CA ASP A 373 6.72 -4.87 -14.00
C ASP A 373 7.86 -3.83 -14.16
N SER A 374 7.77 -2.68 -13.50
CA SER A 374 8.73 -1.57 -13.69
C SER A 374 10.09 -1.74 -13.01
N MET A 375 10.16 -2.67 -12.05
CA MET A 375 11.26 -2.81 -11.09
C MET A 375 11.63 -1.50 -10.39
N PHE A 376 10.61 -0.72 -10.02
CA PHE A 376 10.79 0.52 -9.27
C PHE A 376 11.56 0.29 -7.97
N GLY A 377 12.59 1.11 -7.73
CA GLY A 377 13.48 0.96 -6.57
C GLY A 377 14.76 0.19 -6.87
N ILE A 378 15.09 -0.06 -8.14
CA ILE A 378 16.39 -0.65 -8.52
C ILE A 378 17.56 0.28 -8.22
N ALA A 379 17.31 1.59 -8.32
CA ALA A 379 18.26 2.65 -8.02
C ALA A 379 17.53 3.67 -7.16
N VAL A 380 18.09 3.95 -6.00
CA VAL A 380 17.60 4.96 -5.06
C VAL A 380 18.79 5.82 -4.67
N LYS A 381 18.71 7.12 -4.94
CA LYS A 381 19.81 8.05 -4.67
C LYS A 381 19.32 9.36 -4.07
N ASN A 382 20.07 9.84 -3.09
CA ASN A 382 20.01 11.22 -2.62
C ASN A 382 20.57 12.13 -3.72
N ILE A 383 19.75 13.03 -4.24
CA ILE A 383 20.13 13.95 -5.32
C ILE A 383 20.41 15.37 -4.81
N GLY A 384 20.42 15.56 -3.49
CA GLY A 384 20.53 16.87 -2.86
C GLY A 384 19.21 17.63 -2.88
N ASP A 385 19.24 18.87 -2.41
CA ASP A 385 18.11 19.80 -2.48
C ASP A 385 18.09 20.42 -3.88
N ILE A 386 17.40 19.76 -4.81
CA ILE A 386 17.40 20.17 -6.22
C ILE A 386 16.60 21.47 -6.39
N ASN A 387 15.58 21.71 -5.56
CA ASN A 387 14.74 22.91 -5.61
C ASN A 387 15.08 24.04 -4.64
N GLN A 388 16.18 23.89 -3.89
CA GLN A 388 16.67 24.88 -2.94
C GLN A 388 15.60 25.30 -1.92
N ASP A 389 14.66 24.41 -1.59
CA ASP A 389 13.60 24.68 -0.61
C ASP A 389 14.04 24.40 0.84
N GLY A 390 15.27 23.89 0.99
CA GLY A 390 15.91 23.56 2.23
C GLY A 390 15.86 22.07 2.57
N TYR A 391 15.14 21.22 1.85
CA TYR A 391 15.02 19.80 2.12
C TYR A 391 15.72 18.97 1.03
N PRO A 392 16.55 17.97 1.38
CA PRO A 392 17.12 17.05 0.41
C PRO A 392 16.06 16.19 -0.28
N ASP A 393 16.27 15.95 -1.57
CA ASP A 393 15.37 15.21 -2.44
C ASP A 393 15.96 13.84 -2.83
N ILE A 394 15.10 12.95 -3.31
CA ILE A 394 15.50 11.63 -3.81
C ILE A 394 15.04 11.38 -5.23
N ALA A 395 15.83 10.58 -5.95
CA ALA A 395 15.47 10.01 -7.24
C ALA A 395 15.35 8.49 -7.13
N VAL A 396 14.33 7.94 -7.78
CA VAL A 396 14.07 6.50 -7.86
C VAL A 396 13.98 6.03 -9.31
N GLY A 397 14.78 5.03 -9.66
CA GLY A 397 14.81 4.41 -10.97
C GLY A 397 13.80 3.28 -11.14
N ALA A 398 13.21 3.21 -12.33
CA ALA A 398 12.29 2.17 -12.79
C ALA A 398 12.60 1.82 -14.27
N PRO A 399 13.70 1.11 -14.53
CA PRO A 399 14.23 0.94 -15.88
C PRO A 399 13.38 0.09 -16.81
N TYR A 400 12.43 -0.67 -16.28
CA TYR A 400 11.53 -1.51 -17.06
C TYR A 400 10.14 -0.90 -17.26
N ASP A 401 9.90 0.33 -16.76
CA ASP A 401 8.68 1.09 -17.05
C ASP A 401 8.79 1.75 -18.44
N ASP A 402 8.09 1.21 -19.44
CA ASP A 402 8.22 1.61 -20.85
C ASP A 402 9.67 1.48 -21.36
N MET A 403 10.35 2.61 -21.65
CA MET A 403 11.78 2.66 -22.01
C MET A 403 12.68 2.85 -20.78
N GLY A 404 12.08 2.94 -19.60
CA GLY A 404 12.71 3.29 -18.34
C GLY A 404 12.33 4.70 -17.90
N LYS A 405 12.07 4.86 -16.60
CA LYS A 405 11.69 6.14 -15.97
C LYS A 405 12.51 6.40 -14.72
N VAL A 406 12.65 7.67 -14.37
CA VAL A 406 13.17 8.11 -13.06
C VAL A 406 12.16 9.03 -12.41
N PHE A 407 11.78 8.72 -11.18
CA PHE A 407 10.82 9.46 -10.39
C PHE A 407 11.56 10.34 -9.39
N ILE A 408 11.22 11.62 -9.35
CA ILE A 408 11.78 12.60 -8.43
C ILE A 408 10.77 12.86 -7.32
N TYR A 409 11.23 12.78 -6.07
CA TYR A 409 10.42 13.02 -4.89
C TYR A 409 11.11 14.06 -4.02
N HIS A 410 10.38 15.13 -3.68
CA HIS A 410 10.93 16.16 -2.83
C HIS A 410 10.84 15.80 -1.35
N GLY A 411 11.85 16.21 -0.60
CA GLY A 411 11.83 16.24 0.86
C GLY A 411 10.77 17.21 1.38
N SER A 412 10.40 17.10 2.65
CA SER A 412 9.44 18.01 3.27
C SER A 412 9.58 17.99 4.79
N PRO A 413 9.04 18.98 5.51
CA PRO A 413 9.00 18.94 6.98
C PRO A 413 8.36 17.67 7.57
N ASN A 414 7.51 16.98 6.79
CA ASN A 414 6.84 15.75 7.18
C ASN A 414 7.58 14.47 6.73
N GLY A 415 8.83 14.58 6.24
CA GLY A 415 9.60 13.49 5.67
C GLY A 415 9.70 13.62 4.15
N ILE A 416 8.77 13.04 3.42
CA ILE A 416 8.82 13.00 1.94
C ILE A 416 7.43 13.22 1.34
N ASN A 417 7.36 13.91 0.20
CA ASN A 417 6.13 13.95 -0.59
C ASN A 417 5.91 12.60 -1.27
N THR A 418 4.79 11.93 -1.00
CA THR A 418 4.52 10.58 -1.55
C THR A 418 4.15 10.58 -3.03
N LYS A 419 3.80 11.74 -3.59
CA LYS A 419 3.55 11.87 -5.04
C LYS A 419 4.84 12.31 -5.71
N PRO A 420 5.27 11.60 -6.78
CA PRO A 420 6.44 12.05 -7.52
C PRO A 420 6.11 13.43 -8.06
N THR A 421 7.02 14.36 -7.82
CA THR A 421 6.90 15.65 -8.44
C THR A 421 7.14 15.43 -9.93
N GLN A 422 8.23 14.75 -10.35
CA GLN A 422 8.68 14.57 -11.76
C GLN A 422 8.82 13.13 -12.10
N ILE A 423 8.62 12.89 -13.38
CA ILE A 423 8.94 11.65 -14.03
C ILE A 423 9.80 12.01 -15.25
N LEU A 424 11.06 11.61 -15.21
CA LEU A 424 11.98 11.70 -16.34
C LEU A 424 11.78 10.46 -17.21
N GLU A 425 11.34 10.67 -18.45
CA GLU A 425 11.10 9.57 -19.40
C GLU A 425 12.37 9.28 -20.22
N GLY A 426 12.77 8.00 -20.23
CA GLY A 426 13.87 7.50 -21.02
C GLY A 426 13.58 7.49 -22.52
N LYS A 427 14.60 7.76 -23.33
CA LYS A 427 14.54 7.54 -24.80
C LYS A 427 15.30 6.30 -25.26
N SER A 428 16.08 5.71 -24.37
CA SER A 428 16.80 4.46 -24.57
C SER A 428 16.31 3.45 -23.53
N PRO A 429 16.19 2.15 -23.87
CA PRO A 429 15.72 1.12 -22.94
C PRO A 429 16.55 1.07 -21.66
N TYR A 430 15.96 0.61 -20.56
CA TYR A 430 16.62 0.48 -19.25
C TYR A 430 17.10 1.80 -18.65
N PHE A 431 16.52 2.93 -19.05
CA PHE A 431 16.83 4.24 -18.50
C PHE A 431 16.42 4.32 -17.02
N GLY A 432 17.33 4.79 -16.15
CA GLY A 432 17.10 4.80 -14.70
C GLY A 432 17.68 3.61 -13.97
N TYR A 433 18.52 2.80 -14.63
CA TYR A 433 19.23 1.70 -13.97
C TYR A 433 20.28 2.19 -12.96
N SER A 434 20.92 3.33 -13.27
CA SER A 434 21.86 3.99 -12.37
C SER A 434 21.60 5.49 -12.35
N ILE A 435 21.83 6.12 -11.21
CA ILE A 435 21.58 7.54 -10.99
C ILE A 435 22.76 8.11 -10.20
N ALA A 436 23.18 9.33 -10.55
CA ALA A 436 24.09 10.15 -9.75
C ALA A 436 23.54 11.59 -9.69
N GLY A 437 23.72 12.25 -8.54
CA GLY A 437 23.25 13.62 -8.32
C GLY A 437 24.01 14.29 -7.18
N ASN A 438 23.40 15.33 -6.58
CA ASN A 438 23.94 16.06 -5.44
C ASN A 438 25.27 16.81 -5.73
N MET A 439 25.53 17.13 -7.01
CA MET A 439 26.63 17.99 -7.42
C MET A 439 26.21 18.83 -8.62
N ASP A 440 26.47 20.13 -8.53
CA ASP A 440 26.38 21.05 -9.65
C ASP A 440 27.55 20.76 -10.61
N LEU A 441 27.29 20.34 -11.84
CA LEU A 441 28.34 20.06 -12.82
C LEU A 441 28.60 21.26 -13.74
N ASP A 442 27.59 22.07 -14.04
CA ASP A 442 27.67 23.16 -15.03
C ASP A 442 27.94 24.56 -14.44
N ARG A 443 28.08 24.65 -13.11
CA ARG A 443 28.35 25.87 -12.32
C ARG A 443 27.16 26.82 -12.23
N ASN A 444 25.93 26.30 -12.34
CA ASN A 444 24.71 27.10 -12.17
C ASN A 444 24.22 27.21 -10.71
N SER A 445 24.95 26.63 -9.74
CA SER A 445 24.64 26.57 -8.30
C SER A 445 23.51 25.62 -7.89
N TYR A 446 22.89 24.90 -8.83
CA TYR A 446 21.91 23.86 -8.55
C TYR A 446 22.51 22.47 -8.80
N PRO A 447 22.16 21.45 -7.99
CA PRO A 447 22.59 20.09 -8.27
C PRO A 447 22.02 19.57 -9.59
N ASP A 448 22.88 18.96 -10.41
CA ASP A 448 22.47 18.27 -11.64
C ASP A 448 22.14 16.80 -11.35
N VAL A 449 21.43 16.15 -12.27
CA VAL A 449 21.10 14.71 -12.18
C VAL A 449 21.57 13.98 -13.43
N ALA A 450 22.42 12.98 -13.27
CA ALA A 450 22.86 12.07 -14.32
C ALA A 450 22.16 10.71 -14.19
N VAL A 451 21.61 10.22 -15.30
CA VAL A 451 20.87 8.96 -15.37
C VAL A 451 21.50 8.05 -16.42
N GLY A 452 21.82 6.83 -16.00
CA GLY A 452 22.39 5.79 -16.84
C GLY A 452 21.34 4.84 -17.40
N SER A 453 21.66 4.25 -18.54
CA SER A 453 20.87 3.23 -19.22
C SER A 453 21.78 2.06 -19.58
N LEU A 454 21.27 0.84 -19.44
CA LEU A 454 21.99 -0.36 -19.89
C LEU A 454 22.14 -0.45 -21.42
N SER A 455 21.55 0.48 -22.16
CA SER A 455 21.70 0.63 -23.61
C SER A 455 22.87 1.54 -23.99
N ASP A 456 23.98 1.46 -23.24
CA ASP A 456 25.24 2.17 -23.49
C ASP A 456 25.13 3.70 -23.52
N SER A 457 24.25 4.29 -22.71
CA SER A 457 24.00 5.73 -22.73
C SER A 457 23.82 6.34 -21.34
N VAL A 458 24.22 7.61 -21.23
CA VAL A 458 24.04 8.42 -20.03
C VAL A 458 23.45 9.76 -20.44
N THR A 459 22.48 10.22 -19.66
CA THR A 459 21.73 11.45 -19.89
C THR A 459 21.85 12.34 -18.65
N VAL A 460 22.30 13.58 -18.82
CA VAL A 460 22.44 14.56 -17.74
C VAL A 460 21.36 15.63 -17.89
N PHE A 461 20.57 15.79 -16.84
CA PHE A 461 19.53 16.79 -16.69
C PHE A 461 20.07 17.95 -15.85
N ARG A 462 19.85 19.17 -16.33
CA ARG A 462 20.34 20.40 -15.72
C ARG A 462 19.18 21.22 -15.17
N TYR A 463 19.48 22.10 -14.22
CA TYR A 463 18.49 22.75 -13.37
C TYR A 463 18.58 24.28 -13.37
N VAL A 464 17.48 25.01 -13.56
CA VAL A 464 17.41 26.47 -13.29
C VAL A 464 15.99 26.91 -12.87
N ILE A 465 15.84 27.50 -11.67
CA ILE A 465 14.61 28.18 -11.22
C ILE A 465 14.77 29.71 -11.31
N ALA A 466 13.67 30.41 -11.57
CA ALA A 466 13.52 31.82 -11.19
C ALA A 466 12.25 32.05 -10.37
N ASP A 467 12.39 32.72 -9.23
CA ASP A 467 11.30 33.12 -8.32
C ASP A 467 10.68 34.46 -8.73
N PHE A 468 9.35 34.55 -8.74
CA PHE A 468 8.58 35.72 -9.14
C PHE A 468 7.27 35.90 -8.37
N SER A 469 7.25 36.87 -7.44
CA SER A 469 6.01 37.25 -6.78
C SER A 469 5.14 38.17 -7.67
N LEU A 470 3.89 37.77 -7.95
CA LEU A 470 2.89 38.57 -8.66
C LEU A 470 1.87 39.18 -7.68
N ARG A 471 1.66 40.50 -7.72
CA ARG A 471 0.66 41.21 -6.89
C ARG A 471 -0.16 42.20 -7.71
N ILE A 472 -1.49 42.16 -7.55
CA ILE A 472 -2.45 43.13 -8.13
C ILE A 472 -3.10 43.92 -6.98
N SER A 473 -3.06 45.25 -7.02
CA SER A 473 -3.64 46.14 -5.99
C SER A 473 -4.51 47.24 -6.62
N THR A 474 -5.60 47.60 -5.95
CA THR A 474 -6.53 48.67 -6.35
C THR A 474 -6.34 49.91 -5.46
N VAL A 475 -5.64 50.91 -6.01
CA VAL A 475 -5.42 52.31 -5.56
C VAL A 475 -4.15 52.63 -4.71
N ARG A 476 -3.43 53.65 -5.21
CA ARG A 476 -2.28 54.44 -4.70
C ARG A 476 -1.15 53.71 -3.93
N ARG A 477 -0.22 53.15 -4.73
CA ARG A 477 1.25 53.10 -4.54
C ARG A 477 1.82 51.95 -3.65
N TYR A 478 3.06 51.51 -4.01
CA TYR A 478 4.00 50.57 -3.35
C TYR A 478 3.67 49.06 -3.48
N THR A 479 4.55 48.05 -3.52
CA THR A 479 6.02 47.81 -3.72
C THR A 479 6.18 46.31 -4.08
N LEU A 480 7.18 45.92 -4.86
CA LEU A 480 7.59 44.52 -5.09
C LEU A 480 8.98 44.31 -4.44
N SER A 481 9.17 43.22 -3.70
CA SER A 481 10.44 42.86 -3.05
C SER A 481 11.32 42.01 -3.96
N SER A 482 12.64 42.19 -3.84
CA SER A 482 13.70 41.64 -4.70
C SER A 482 14.04 40.18 -4.42
N CYS A 483 14.61 39.53 -5.44
CA CYS A 483 15.42 38.33 -5.33
C CYS A 483 16.90 38.76 -5.25
N ASP A 484 17.64 38.27 -4.25
CA ASP A 484 19.09 38.42 -4.20
C ASP A 484 19.73 37.34 -5.09
N LEU A 485 20.63 37.75 -5.98
CA LEU A 485 21.37 36.97 -6.99
C LEU A 485 20.57 36.39 -8.18
N CYS A 486 20.44 37.19 -9.26
CA CYS A 486 20.31 36.68 -10.63
C CYS A 486 21.35 37.37 -11.53
N PRO A 487 22.41 36.68 -12.02
CA PRO A 487 23.40 37.28 -12.92
C PRO A 487 23.00 37.23 -14.41
N PHE A 488 21.78 36.79 -14.74
CA PHE A 488 21.35 36.59 -16.14
C PHE A 488 20.45 37.73 -16.65
N TYR A 489 20.66 38.13 -17.91
CA TYR A 489 19.79 39.04 -18.67
C TYR A 489 18.46 38.35 -19.00
N LEU A 490 17.59 38.15 -18.01
CA LEU A 490 16.30 37.51 -18.22
C LEU A 490 15.28 38.53 -18.76
N ALA A 491 14.73 38.28 -19.95
CA ALA A 491 13.64 39.08 -20.51
C ALA A 491 12.30 38.49 -20.06
N ILE A 492 11.60 39.16 -19.15
CA ILE A 492 10.30 38.72 -18.65
C ILE A 492 9.20 39.55 -19.32
N LEU A 493 8.18 38.87 -19.85
CA LEU A 493 6.98 39.46 -20.42
C LEU A 493 5.86 39.42 -19.38
N GLY A 494 5.61 40.57 -18.75
CA GLY A 494 4.41 40.76 -17.93
C GLY A 494 3.26 41.24 -18.80
N THR A 495 2.16 40.49 -18.87
CA THR A 495 0.94 40.91 -19.59
C THR A 495 -0.21 41.17 -18.61
N LEU A 496 -0.83 42.34 -18.75
CA LEU A 496 -2.03 42.72 -18.04
C LEU A 496 -3.17 42.84 -19.04
N GLU A 497 -4.21 42.03 -18.83
CA GLU A 497 -5.40 41.99 -19.67
C GLU A 497 -6.65 42.24 -18.83
N ALA A 498 -7.43 43.25 -19.23
CA ALA A 498 -8.78 43.43 -18.72
C ALA A 498 -9.79 42.75 -19.66
N GLU A 499 -10.82 42.15 -19.07
CA GLU A 499 -12.02 41.64 -19.77
C GLU A 499 -11.73 40.67 -20.94
N LYS A 500 -10.75 39.77 -20.74
CA LYS A 500 -10.30 38.78 -21.73
C LYS A 500 -11.46 37.93 -22.27
N GLU A 501 -12.31 37.42 -21.39
CA GLU A 501 -13.43 36.54 -21.76
C GLU A 501 -14.54 37.28 -22.51
N ARG A 502 -14.90 38.49 -22.05
CA ARG A 502 -15.90 39.35 -22.71
C ARG A 502 -15.51 39.65 -24.16
N ARG A 503 -14.23 39.87 -24.43
CA ARG A 503 -13.70 40.08 -25.79
C ARG A 503 -13.75 38.81 -26.64
N LYS A 504 -13.47 37.63 -26.07
CA LYS A 504 -13.62 36.35 -26.80
C LYS A 504 -15.06 36.10 -27.23
N SER A 505 -16.03 36.62 -26.49
CA SER A 505 -17.46 36.55 -26.83
C SER A 505 -17.94 37.66 -27.79
N GLY A 506 -17.04 38.46 -28.38
CA GLY A 506 -17.38 39.49 -29.37
C GLY A 506 -17.99 40.78 -28.81
N LEU A 507 -17.99 40.97 -27.49
CA LEU A 507 -18.52 42.16 -26.82
C LEU A 507 -17.44 43.24 -26.65
N SER A 508 -17.82 44.52 -26.71
CA SER A 508 -16.91 45.64 -26.49
C SER A 508 -16.43 45.70 -25.03
N SER A 509 -15.14 46.04 -24.86
CA SER A 509 -14.50 46.23 -23.56
C SER A 509 -14.98 47.52 -22.89
N ARG A 510 -15.26 47.47 -21.60
CA ARG A 510 -15.68 48.59 -20.73
C ARG A 510 -14.51 49.44 -20.24
N VAL A 511 -13.27 48.99 -20.49
CA VAL A 511 -12.01 49.65 -20.09
C VAL A 511 -11.20 50.01 -21.34
N HIS A 512 -10.52 51.17 -21.33
CA HIS A 512 -9.57 51.61 -22.36
C HIS A 512 -8.25 52.13 -21.73
N SER A 513 -7.14 52.10 -22.49
CA SER A 513 -5.86 52.69 -22.12
C SER A 513 -5.61 53.97 -22.92
N LEU A 514 -5.04 55.00 -22.29
CA LEU A 514 -4.82 56.33 -22.90
C LEU A 514 -3.58 56.42 -23.80
N LEU A 515 -2.61 55.50 -23.65
CA LEU A 515 -1.32 55.56 -24.36
C LEU A 515 -1.26 54.71 -25.63
N LEU A 516 -2.08 53.66 -25.70
CA LEU A 516 -2.25 52.79 -26.86
C LEU A 516 -3.72 52.41 -26.85
N SER A 517 -4.40 52.47 -27.99
CA SER A 517 -5.79 52.00 -28.22
C SER A 517 -5.93 50.47 -28.05
N ARG A 518 -5.43 49.91 -26.94
CA ARG A 518 -5.35 48.49 -26.62
C ARG A 518 -5.69 48.26 -25.14
N THR A 519 -6.50 47.24 -24.87
CA THR A 519 -6.92 46.75 -23.54
C THR A 519 -5.94 45.72 -22.94
N LYS A 520 -4.79 45.57 -23.60
CA LYS A 520 -3.68 44.69 -23.26
C LYS A 520 -2.43 45.56 -23.15
N GLY A 521 -1.84 45.58 -21.96
CA GLY A 521 -0.52 46.15 -21.74
C GLY A 521 0.48 45.02 -21.58
N SER A 522 1.60 45.10 -22.29
CA SER A 522 2.72 44.17 -22.14
C SER A 522 3.97 44.96 -21.84
N ILE A 523 4.69 44.58 -20.78
CA ILE A 523 6.01 45.13 -20.47
C ILE A 523 7.03 44.02 -20.61
N VAL A 524 8.09 44.32 -21.38
CA VAL A 524 9.29 43.48 -21.43
C VAL A 524 10.32 44.17 -20.57
N TRP A 525 10.82 43.46 -19.57
CA TRP A 525 11.85 43.97 -18.68
C TRP A 525 13.08 43.07 -18.72
N SER A 526 14.24 43.69 -18.88
CA SER A 526 15.56 43.06 -18.91
C SER A 526 16.58 43.97 -18.20
N SER A 527 16.76 43.80 -16.88
CA SER A 527 17.76 44.55 -16.12
C SER A 527 18.26 43.77 -14.90
N PRO A 528 19.57 43.80 -14.58
CA PRO A 528 20.13 43.24 -13.35
C PRO A 528 19.91 44.12 -12.11
N VAL A 529 19.29 45.31 -12.25
CA VAL A 529 19.09 46.28 -11.17
C VAL A 529 17.61 46.37 -10.78
N ALA A 530 17.37 46.36 -9.46
CA ALA A 530 16.11 46.45 -8.71
C ALA A 530 15.20 47.67 -9.01
N LEU A 531 14.80 47.84 -10.26
CA LEU A 531 13.77 48.79 -10.67
C LEU A 531 12.50 48.00 -11.00
N VAL A 532 11.54 48.06 -10.08
CA VAL A 532 10.22 47.40 -10.19
C VAL A 532 9.44 48.02 -11.36
N PRO A 533 9.20 47.28 -12.46
CA PRO A 533 8.35 47.79 -13.54
C PRO A 533 6.89 47.79 -13.09
N CYS A 534 6.26 48.96 -13.04
CA CYS A 534 4.83 49.10 -12.72
C CYS A 534 4.03 49.41 -13.99
N LEU A 535 2.97 48.62 -14.25
CA LEU A 535 2.03 48.89 -15.34
C LEU A 535 0.72 49.44 -14.76
N THR A 536 0.36 50.67 -15.13
CA THR A 536 -0.89 51.32 -14.71
C THR A 536 -1.90 51.37 -15.85
N LEU A 537 -3.12 50.88 -15.60
CA LEU A 537 -4.29 51.09 -16.45
C LEU A 537 -5.12 52.24 -15.87
N HIS A 538 -5.27 53.32 -16.64
CA HIS A 538 -6.13 54.44 -16.26
C HIS A 538 -7.29 54.57 -17.25
N THR A 539 -8.52 54.62 -16.70
CA THR A 539 -9.82 55.08 -17.25
C THR A 539 -10.85 54.04 -17.72
N PHE A 540 -12.11 54.27 -17.28
CA PHE A 540 -13.33 53.54 -17.63
C PHE A 540 -14.06 54.27 -18.78
N GLN A 541 -14.84 53.54 -19.59
CA GLN A 541 -15.67 54.14 -20.65
C GLN A 541 -16.86 54.92 -20.03
N GLU A 542 -17.20 56.09 -20.56
CA GLU A 542 -18.25 56.96 -19.98
C GLU A 542 -19.68 56.40 -20.13
N ASN A 543 -19.93 55.49 -21.08
CA ASN A 543 -21.26 54.95 -21.41
C ASN A 543 -21.34 53.42 -21.26
N ILE A 544 -21.09 52.90 -20.04
CA ILE A 544 -21.14 51.46 -19.74
C ILE A 544 -22.59 50.99 -19.48
N ARG A 545 -23.13 50.14 -20.36
CA ARG A 545 -24.47 49.52 -20.22
C ARG A 545 -24.52 48.33 -19.25
N ASP A 546 -23.40 47.65 -19.03
CA ASP A 546 -23.31 46.46 -18.19
C ASP A 546 -22.54 46.80 -16.90
N LYS A 547 -23.28 47.08 -15.82
CA LYS A 547 -22.75 47.46 -14.50
C LYS A 547 -22.93 46.34 -13.45
N LEU A 548 -23.54 45.21 -13.81
CA LEU A 548 -23.84 44.12 -12.87
C LEU A 548 -22.69 43.13 -12.69
N ARG A 549 -21.85 42.94 -13.73
CA ARG A 549 -20.70 42.03 -13.68
C ARG A 549 -19.42 42.78 -13.33
N PRO A 550 -18.56 42.27 -12.44
CA PRO A 550 -17.25 42.88 -12.18
C PRO A 550 -16.41 42.92 -13.46
N ILE A 551 -15.39 43.78 -13.46
CA ILE A 551 -14.36 43.85 -14.49
C ILE A 551 -13.22 42.93 -14.03
N PRO A 552 -13.04 41.74 -14.62
CA PRO A 552 -11.92 40.86 -14.30
C PRO A 552 -10.64 41.42 -14.92
N ILE A 553 -9.62 41.60 -14.08
CA ILE A 553 -8.26 41.96 -14.44
C ILE A 553 -7.39 40.72 -14.23
N THR A 554 -6.75 40.27 -15.30
CA THR A 554 -5.81 39.15 -15.25
C THR A 554 -4.40 39.69 -15.49
N ALA A 555 -3.49 39.40 -14.56
CA ALA A 555 -2.05 39.58 -14.76
C ALA A 555 -1.43 38.20 -14.97
N SER A 556 -0.56 38.09 -15.97
CA SER A 556 0.20 36.87 -16.22
C SER A 556 1.64 37.22 -16.56
N VAL A 557 2.55 36.31 -16.19
CA VAL A 557 3.99 36.45 -16.44
C VAL A 557 4.47 35.27 -17.25
N GLU A 558 5.23 35.57 -18.30
CA GLU A 558 5.89 34.60 -19.16
C GLU A 558 7.36 34.99 -19.33
N ILE A 559 8.25 34.00 -19.37
CA ILE A 559 9.67 34.22 -19.69
C ILE A 559 9.80 34.22 -21.20
N GLN A 560 10.42 35.26 -21.76
CA GLN A 560 10.61 35.40 -23.20
C GLN A 560 11.90 34.69 -23.63
N GLU A 561 11.79 33.75 -24.58
CA GLU A 561 12.96 33.07 -25.12
C GLU A 561 13.85 34.06 -25.91
N PRO A 562 15.16 34.13 -25.64
CA PRO A 562 16.06 35.00 -26.38
C PRO A 562 16.17 34.52 -27.83
N ASN A 563 16.07 35.47 -28.76
CA ASN A 563 16.35 35.25 -30.19
C ASN A 563 17.87 35.18 -30.43
N THR A 564 18.58 34.23 -29.82
CA THR A 564 20.03 34.09 -29.99
C THR A 564 20.37 33.11 -31.10
N ARG A 565 21.04 33.63 -32.14
CA ARG A 565 21.75 32.82 -33.13
C ARG A 565 22.79 31.96 -32.43
N ARG A 566 22.73 30.65 -32.69
CA ARG A 566 23.66 29.61 -32.22
C ARG A 566 25.12 30.10 -32.21
N ARG A 567 25.75 30.15 -31.03
CA ARG A 567 27.22 30.06 -30.93
C ARG A 567 27.59 28.59 -31.04
N VAL A 568 28.48 28.26 -31.97
CA VAL A 568 28.73 26.88 -32.45
C VAL A 568 29.46 25.99 -31.43
N ASN A 569 29.99 26.54 -30.32
CA ASN A 569 30.90 25.80 -29.41
C ASN A 569 30.57 25.91 -27.90
N SER A 570 29.37 26.35 -27.48
CA SER A 570 28.98 26.40 -26.07
C SER A 570 27.61 25.76 -25.85
N LEU A 571 27.39 25.16 -24.66
CA LEU A 571 26.07 24.62 -24.28
C LEU A 571 24.97 25.67 -24.49
N PRO A 572 23.75 25.27 -24.90
CA PRO A 572 22.63 26.18 -24.99
C PRO A 572 22.32 26.74 -23.59
N GLU A 573 22.06 28.04 -23.56
CA GLU A 573 21.74 28.81 -22.36
C GLU A 573 20.40 28.31 -21.81
N ILE A 574 20.40 27.76 -20.59
CA ILE A 574 19.18 27.22 -19.97
C ILE A 574 18.30 28.39 -19.56
N LEU A 575 17.04 28.35 -19.97
CA LEU A 575 16.05 29.32 -19.51
C LEU A 575 15.52 28.91 -18.13
N PRO A 576 15.50 29.81 -17.15
CA PRO A 576 14.90 29.51 -15.86
C PRO A 576 13.43 29.14 -16.00
N ILE A 577 12.96 28.27 -15.11
CA ILE A 577 11.55 27.91 -15.00
C ILE A 577 10.95 28.65 -13.81
N LEU A 578 9.73 29.17 -13.97
CA LEU A 578 8.98 29.81 -12.87
C LEU A 578 8.71 28.81 -11.75
N ASN A 579 8.94 29.22 -10.51
CA ASN A 579 8.62 28.42 -9.33
C ASN A 579 7.15 27.95 -9.34
N SER A 580 6.93 26.64 -9.19
CA SER A 580 5.59 26.03 -9.19
C SER A 580 4.76 26.36 -7.96
N ASN A 581 5.41 26.78 -6.87
CA ASN A 581 4.73 27.22 -5.65
C ASN A 581 4.10 28.62 -5.83
N GLU A 582 4.48 29.36 -6.88
CA GLU A 582 3.93 30.68 -7.18
C GLU A 582 2.96 30.64 -8.38
N PRO A 583 1.83 31.36 -8.31
CA PRO A 583 0.84 31.35 -9.38
C PRO A 583 1.31 32.15 -10.61
N LYS A 584 1.42 31.47 -11.76
CA LYS A 584 1.76 32.09 -13.08
C LYS A 584 0.75 33.16 -13.53
N THR A 585 -0.48 33.06 -13.05
CA THR A 585 -1.61 33.95 -13.37
C THR A 585 -2.33 34.37 -12.10
N VAL A 586 -2.54 35.67 -11.94
CA VAL A 586 -3.32 36.23 -10.83
C VAL A 586 -4.55 36.94 -11.38
N HIS A 587 -5.70 36.66 -10.76
CA HIS A 587 -6.99 37.23 -11.13
C HIS A 587 -7.50 38.14 -10.02
N ARG A 588 -8.01 39.32 -10.39
CA ARG A 588 -8.70 40.25 -9.48
C ARG A 588 -9.88 40.91 -10.16
N ASP A 589 -10.96 41.08 -9.41
CA ASP A 589 -12.22 41.63 -9.89
C ASP A 589 -12.45 43.05 -9.35
N VAL A 590 -12.82 43.97 -10.26
CA VAL A 590 -13.20 45.35 -9.91
C VAL A 590 -14.71 45.50 -10.04
N HIS A 591 -15.40 45.84 -8.95
CA HIS A 591 -16.86 45.88 -8.88
C HIS A 591 -17.42 47.30 -9.14
N PHE A 592 -18.63 47.37 -9.70
CA PHE A 592 -19.42 48.60 -9.83
C PHE A 592 -20.33 48.79 -8.60
N LEU A 593 -20.78 50.03 -8.32
CA LEU A 593 -21.82 50.31 -7.31
C LEU A 593 -23.13 49.60 -7.68
N LYS A 594 -23.77 48.92 -6.71
CA LYS A 594 -24.84 47.93 -6.91
C LYS A 594 -26.25 48.59 -6.92
N GLU A 595 -27.08 48.26 -7.91
CA GLU A 595 -28.51 48.63 -8.02
C GLU A 595 -29.39 47.63 -7.23
N GLY A 596 -30.46 48.10 -6.56
CA GLY A 596 -31.39 47.25 -5.78
C GLY A 596 -31.55 47.65 -4.31
N CYS A 597 -30.80 48.64 -3.84
CA CYS A 597 -31.00 49.30 -2.55
C CYS A 597 -32.08 50.38 -2.66
N GLY A 598 -32.76 50.72 -1.55
CA GLY A 598 -33.76 51.79 -1.52
C GLY A 598 -33.22 53.18 -1.90
N ASP A 599 -34.07 54.22 -1.80
CA ASP A 599 -33.70 55.60 -2.18
C ASP A 599 -32.52 56.18 -1.36
N ASP A 600 -32.17 55.53 -0.24
CA ASP A 600 -31.02 55.84 0.62
C ASP A 600 -29.70 55.19 0.17
N ASN A 601 -29.72 54.37 -0.89
CA ASN A 601 -28.61 53.57 -1.41
C ASN A 601 -27.97 52.62 -0.38
N ILE A 602 -28.68 52.28 0.71
CA ILE A 602 -28.22 51.32 1.72
C ILE A 602 -29.08 50.06 1.60
N CYS A 603 -28.49 48.95 1.15
CA CYS A 603 -29.20 47.68 1.03
C CYS A 603 -29.37 47.03 2.41
N ASN A 604 -30.57 47.08 3.00
CA ASN A 604 -30.89 46.42 4.27
C ASN A 604 -31.60 45.08 4.00
N SER A 605 -30.89 43.95 4.14
CA SER A 605 -31.45 42.61 3.86
C SER A 605 -32.19 42.00 5.06
N ASN A 606 -33.01 40.96 4.83
CA ASN A 606 -33.65 40.19 5.90
C ASN A 606 -33.64 38.68 5.62
N LEU A 607 -32.44 38.10 5.60
CA LEU A 607 -32.26 36.67 5.42
C LEU A 607 -32.75 35.88 6.65
N LYS A 608 -33.62 34.89 6.44
CA LYS A 608 -34.11 33.95 7.47
C LYS A 608 -33.89 32.51 7.03
N LEU A 609 -33.53 31.62 7.96
CA LEU A 609 -33.24 30.21 7.73
C LEU A 609 -34.15 29.30 8.56
N GLU A 610 -34.70 28.26 7.91
CA GLU A 610 -35.45 27.15 8.53
C GLU A 610 -34.83 25.82 8.08
N TYR A 611 -34.88 24.78 8.92
CA TYR A 611 -34.31 23.46 8.62
C TYR A 611 -35.17 22.28 9.09
N LYS A 612 -35.04 21.12 8.42
CA LYS A 612 -35.65 19.83 8.83
C LYS A 612 -34.78 18.63 8.45
N PHE A 613 -34.67 17.66 9.35
CA PHE A 613 -33.93 16.41 9.07
C PHE A 613 -34.77 15.37 8.32
N CYS A 614 -34.14 14.72 7.35
CA CYS A 614 -34.73 13.72 6.46
C CYS A 614 -33.82 12.49 6.29
N THR A 615 -34.41 11.33 6.04
CA THR A 615 -33.73 10.13 5.55
C THR A 615 -33.95 9.95 4.05
N ARG A 616 -32.94 9.41 3.36
CA ARG A 616 -32.99 9.11 1.92
C ARG A 616 -33.31 7.62 1.70
N GLU A 617 -34.42 7.31 1.05
CA GLU A 617 -34.83 5.93 0.74
C GLU A 617 -34.26 5.46 -0.62
N GLY A 618 -33.11 4.77 -0.59
CA GLY A 618 -32.52 4.12 -1.77
C GLY A 618 -31.88 5.10 -2.78
N SER A 619 -31.74 4.67 -4.04
CA SER A 619 -31.14 5.48 -5.12
C SER A 619 -32.12 6.48 -5.77
N GLN A 620 -33.39 6.46 -5.36
CA GLN A 620 -34.38 7.44 -5.77
C GLN A 620 -34.32 8.60 -4.77
N ASP A 621 -34.30 9.85 -5.24
CA ASP A 621 -34.24 11.07 -4.40
C ASP A 621 -35.58 11.31 -3.67
N LYS A 622 -36.01 10.32 -2.88
CA LYS A 622 -37.21 10.35 -2.05
C LYS A 622 -36.77 10.55 -0.60
N PHE A 623 -37.17 11.69 -0.04
CA PHE A 623 -36.83 12.10 1.31
C PHE A 623 -38.02 11.87 2.24
N SER A 624 -37.78 11.22 3.38
CA SER A 624 -38.76 11.00 4.44
C SER A 624 -38.32 11.72 5.72
N TYR A 625 -39.21 12.50 6.33
CA TYR A 625 -38.88 13.27 7.54
C TYR A 625 -38.64 12.34 8.74
N LEU A 626 -37.66 12.69 9.58
CA LEU A 626 -37.38 11.95 10.80
C LEU A 626 -38.54 12.07 11.80
N PRO A 627 -38.88 10.99 12.53
CA PRO A 627 -39.86 11.05 13.60
C PRO A 627 -39.35 11.92 14.75
N ILE A 628 -40.19 12.83 15.25
CA ILE A 628 -39.85 13.74 16.34
C ILE A 628 -40.30 13.12 17.66
N GLN A 629 -39.36 12.80 18.54
CA GLN A 629 -39.64 12.37 19.91
C GLN A 629 -39.24 13.48 20.90
N LYS A 630 -40.18 13.91 21.76
CA LYS A 630 -39.95 14.97 22.76
C LYS A 630 -39.35 16.27 22.19
N GLY A 631 -39.70 16.62 20.95
CA GLY A 631 -39.25 17.85 20.28
C GLY A 631 -37.90 17.76 19.56
N VAL A 632 -37.23 16.59 19.57
CA VAL A 632 -35.95 16.36 18.85
C VAL A 632 -36.13 15.22 17.82
N PRO A 633 -35.64 15.36 16.58
CA PRO A 633 -35.69 14.28 15.60
C PRO A 633 -34.79 13.10 16.00
N GLU A 634 -35.29 11.88 15.85
CA GLU A 634 -34.56 10.62 16.14
C GLU A 634 -34.18 9.91 14.84
N LEU A 635 -32.87 9.69 14.64
CA LEU A 635 -32.28 8.98 13.51
C LEU A 635 -31.95 7.54 13.91
N VAL A 636 -32.61 6.57 13.28
CA VAL A 636 -32.33 5.14 13.49
C VAL A 636 -31.40 4.62 12.39
N LEU A 637 -30.11 4.47 12.72
CA LEU A 637 -29.08 3.95 11.82
C LEU A 637 -29.09 2.42 11.82
N LYS A 638 -29.47 1.84 10.67
CA LYS A 638 -29.38 0.39 10.40
C LYS A 638 -28.21 0.09 9.46
N ASP A 639 -28.29 0.64 8.26
CA ASP A 639 -27.29 0.54 7.18
C ASP A 639 -27.42 1.73 6.19
N GLN A 640 -28.07 2.81 6.63
CA GLN A 640 -28.24 4.02 5.83
C GLN A 640 -26.88 4.71 5.71
N LYS A 641 -26.40 4.91 4.48
CA LYS A 641 -25.12 5.59 4.22
C LYS A 641 -25.23 7.10 4.28
N ASP A 642 -26.40 7.63 3.96
CA ASP A 642 -26.64 9.06 3.80
C ASP A 642 -27.86 9.53 4.61
N ILE A 643 -27.76 10.74 5.17
CA ILE A 643 -28.88 11.52 5.71
C ILE A 643 -29.02 12.81 4.91
N ALA A 644 -30.16 13.48 5.02
CA ALA A 644 -30.40 14.75 4.35
C ALA A 644 -30.93 15.82 5.31
N LEU A 645 -30.51 17.07 5.10
CA LEU A 645 -31.01 18.24 5.81
C LEU A 645 -31.71 19.16 4.81
N GLU A 646 -33.02 19.30 4.94
CA GLU A 646 -33.82 20.28 4.21
C GLU A 646 -33.54 21.67 4.77
N ILE A 647 -33.19 22.62 3.92
CA ILE A 647 -32.90 24.00 4.30
C ILE A 647 -33.74 24.93 3.43
N THR A 648 -34.46 25.84 4.08
CA THR A 648 -35.24 26.90 3.43
C THR A 648 -34.69 28.25 3.85
N VAL A 649 -34.31 29.08 2.88
CA VAL A 649 -33.84 30.46 3.12
C VAL A 649 -34.76 31.45 2.42
N THR A 650 -35.14 32.53 3.12
CA THR A 650 -36.04 33.57 2.59
C THR A 650 -35.47 34.97 2.80
N ASN A 651 -35.69 35.89 1.85
CA ASN A 651 -35.38 37.32 1.98
C ASN A 651 -36.67 38.15 1.86
N SER A 652 -37.56 38.00 2.84
CA SER A 652 -38.83 38.74 2.88
C SER A 652 -38.76 39.86 3.92
N PRO A 653 -39.40 41.02 3.69
CA PRO A 653 -39.47 42.10 4.68
C PRO A 653 -40.03 41.61 6.01
N SER A 654 -39.51 42.12 7.14
CA SER A 654 -40.02 41.76 8.47
C SER A 654 -41.45 42.22 8.68
N ASN A 655 -41.83 43.36 8.09
CA ASN A 655 -43.19 43.88 8.09
C ASN A 655 -43.69 44.09 6.66
N PRO A 656 -44.68 43.32 6.19
CA PRO A 656 -45.25 43.51 4.85
C PRO A 656 -45.85 44.90 4.61
N ARG A 657 -46.16 45.67 5.68
CA ARG A 657 -46.69 47.03 5.59
C ARG A 657 -45.62 48.12 5.46
N ASP A 658 -44.36 47.80 5.70
CA ASP A 658 -43.21 48.71 5.58
C ASP A 658 -42.02 47.96 4.95
N PRO A 659 -42.08 47.70 3.63
CA PRO A 659 -41.07 46.92 2.93
C PRO A 659 -39.74 47.67 2.77
N THR A 660 -39.73 49.00 2.92
CA THR A 660 -38.53 49.83 2.75
C THR A 660 -37.58 49.79 3.93
N LYS A 661 -38.03 49.28 5.09
CA LYS A 661 -37.20 49.18 6.30
C LYS A 661 -36.16 48.05 6.22
N ASP A 662 -36.54 46.91 5.65
CA ASP A 662 -35.68 45.74 5.49
C ASP A 662 -36.19 44.80 4.37
N GLY A 663 -35.35 43.83 3.99
CA GLY A 663 -35.64 42.90 2.90
C GLY A 663 -35.33 43.47 1.52
N ASP A 664 -34.42 44.44 1.41
CA ASP A 664 -33.75 44.79 0.15
C ASP A 664 -32.98 43.59 -0.42
N ASP A 665 -32.49 43.75 -1.64
CA ASP A 665 -31.66 42.75 -2.30
C ASP A 665 -30.40 42.42 -1.46
N ALA A 666 -30.23 41.13 -1.15
CA ALA A 666 -29.10 40.64 -0.39
C ALA A 666 -27.95 40.28 -1.34
N HIS A 667 -26.88 41.07 -1.33
CA HIS A 667 -25.75 40.85 -2.22
C HIS A 667 -24.77 39.83 -1.64
N GLU A 668 -24.26 38.95 -2.51
CA GLU A 668 -23.35 37.86 -2.12
C GLU A 668 -23.92 37.02 -0.96
N ALA A 669 -25.22 36.72 -1.01
CA ALA A 669 -25.87 35.92 0.01
C ALA A 669 -25.42 34.45 -0.09
N LYS A 670 -24.84 33.94 0.98
CA LYS A 670 -24.39 32.54 1.08
C LYS A 670 -24.77 31.92 2.43
N LEU A 671 -24.92 30.60 2.43
CA LEU A 671 -25.06 29.77 3.62
C LEU A 671 -23.76 29.01 3.85
N VAL A 672 -23.19 29.15 5.04
CA VAL A 672 -22.06 28.36 5.53
C VAL A 672 -22.60 27.31 6.48
N ALA A 673 -22.45 26.03 6.12
CA ALA A 673 -22.81 24.91 6.99
C ALA A 673 -21.55 24.15 7.43
N THR A 674 -21.38 24.00 8.74
CA THR A 674 -20.25 23.30 9.37
C THR A 674 -20.75 22.02 10.03
N PHE A 675 -20.07 20.91 9.76
CA PHE A 675 -20.42 19.57 10.20
C PHE A 675 -19.44 19.07 11.27
N PRO A 676 -19.91 18.23 12.22
CA PRO A 676 -19.02 17.55 13.15
C PRO A 676 -18.22 16.46 12.44
N ASP A 677 -17.11 16.02 13.02
CA ASP A 677 -16.22 14.98 12.46
C ASP A 677 -16.90 13.62 12.22
N THR A 678 -18.15 13.45 12.64
CA THR A 678 -18.95 12.25 12.39
C THR A 678 -19.76 12.30 11.08
N LEU A 679 -19.85 13.47 10.43
CA LEU A 679 -20.62 13.71 9.21
C LEU A 679 -19.77 14.36 8.13
N THR A 680 -19.84 13.84 6.91
CA THR A 680 -19.13 14.40 5.75
C THR A 680 -20.09 14.83 4.65
N TYR A 681 -19.81 15.95 4.00
CA TYR A 681 -20.61 16.42 2.87
C TYR A 681 -20.54 15.47 1.66
N SER A 682 -21.70 15.12 1.09
CA SER A 682 -21.81 14.27 -0.10
C SER A 682 -22.27 15.06 -1.34
N ALA A 683 -23.44 15.69 -1.28
CA ALA A 683 -24.04 16.42 -2.41
C ALA A 683 -25.16 17.36 -1.96
N TYR A 684 -25.72 18.14 -2.89
CA TYR A 684 -26.95 18.91 -2.67
C TYR A 684 -28.02 18.62 -3.75
N ARG A 685 -29.29 18.88 -3.42
CA ARG A 685 -30.45 18.72 -4.33
C ARG A 685 -31.46 19.85 -4.15
N GLU A 686 -31.94 20.45 -5.23
CA GLU A 686 -32.93 21.53 -5.18
C GLU A 686 -34.37 20.98 -5.31
N LEU A 687 -35.33 21.55 -4.55
CA LEU A 687 -36.73 21.10 -4.56
C LEU A 687 -37.56 21.66 -5.74
N ARG A 688 -37.19 22.83 -6.25
CA ARG A 688 -37.89 23.54 -7.32
C ARG A 688 -36.89 24.23 -8.21
N ALA A 689 -37.00 24.00 -9.53
CA ALA A 689 -36.30 24.79 -10.53
C ALA A 689 -36.77 26.25 -10.43
N PHE A 690 -36.00 27.10 -9.74
CA PHE A 690 -36.19 28.54 -9.80
C PHE A 690 -35.74 29.01 -11.20
N PRO A 691 -36.52 29.80 -11.96
CA PRO A 691 -36.23 30.00 -13.39
C PRO A 691 -35.03 30.90 -13.72
N GLU A 692 -34.30 31.45 -12.75
CA GLU A 692 -33.32 32.53 -13.05
C GLU A 692 -31.88 32.38 -12.52
N LYS A 693 -31.50 31.32 -11.77
CA LYS A 693 -30.09 30.94 -11.49
C LYS A 693 -30.00 29.69 -10.59
N GLN A 694 -29.06 28.78 -10.90
CA GLN A 694 -28.76 27.56 -10.14
C GLN A 694 -28.11 27.86 -8.79
N LEU A 695 -28.57 27.22 -7.71
CA LEU A 695 -27.88 27.19 -6.43
C LEU A 695 -26.58 26.39 -6.61
N SER A 696 -25.47 26.85 -6.02
CA SER A 696 -24.17 26.18 -6.10
C SER A 696 -23.59 25.99 -4.70
N CYS A 697 -23.26 24.76 -4.34
CA CYS A 697 -22.63 24.43 -3.05
C CYS A 697 -21.23 23.83 -3.27
N VAL A 698 -20.22 24.46 -2.68
CA VAL A 698 -18.82 24.02 -2.75
C VAL A 698 -18.36 23.64 -1.34
N ALA A 699 -17.87 22.40 -1.19
CA ALA A 699 -17.32 21.92 0.07
C ALA A 699 -15.80 22.10 0.13
N ASN A 700 -15.27 22.18 1.35
CA ASN A 700 -13.83 22.14 1.59
C ASN A 700 -13.24 20.73 1.28
N GLN A 701 -11.92 20.61 1.24
CA GLN A 701 -11.23 19.35 0.89
C GLN A 701 -11.61 18.16 1.80
N ASN A 702 -11.94 18.44 3.06
CA ASN A 702 -12.28 17.42 4.07
C ASN A 702 -13.80 17.19 4.20
N GLY A 703 -14.64 17.92 3.47
CA GLY A 703 -16.10 17.83 3.56
C GLY A 703 -16.73 18.27 4.89
N SER A 704 -15.98 18.90 5.80
CA SER A 704 -16.44 19.37 7.12
C SER A 704 -17.14 20.74 7.09
N GLN A 705 -17.02 21.47 5.99
CA GLN A 705 -17.72 22.73 5.78
C GLN A 705 -18.15 22.85 4.32
N VAL A 706 -19.37 23.34 4.09
CA VAL A 706 -19.89 23.66 2.77
C VAL A 706 -20.39 25.10 2.71
N ASP A 707 -20.03 25.77 1.62
CA ASP A 707 -20.46 27.13 1.31
C ASP A 707 -21.43 27.05 0.13
N CYS A 708 -22.70 27.42 0.37
CA CYS A 708 -23.78 27.40 -0.62
C CYS A 708 -24.17 28.83 -1.04
N GLU A 709 -23.97 29.17 -2.30
CA GLU A 709 -24.34 30.46 -2.88
C GLU A 709 -25.84 30.52 -3.19
N LEU A 710 -26.57 31.38 -2.47
CA LEU A 710 -28.03 31.49 -2.55
C LEU A 710 -28.49 32.40 -3.70
N GLY A 711 -27.63 33.33 -4.11
CA GLY A 711 -27.87 34.27 -5.21
C GLY A 711 -27.15 35.61 -5.02
N ASN A 712 -26.83 36.28 -6.14
CA ASN A 712 -26.21 37.60 -6.13
C ASN A 712 -26.83 38.53 -7.20
N PRO A 713 -27.75 39.44 -6.82
CA PRO A 713 -28.40 39.51 -5.50
C PRO A 713 -29.40 38.36 -5.28
N PHE A 714 -29.56 37.96 -4.02
CA PHE A 714 -30.72 37.21 -3.56
C PHE A 714 -31.88 38.19 -3.36
N LYS A 715 -32.75 38.24 -4.37
CA LYS A 715 -33.75 39.31 -4.56
C LYS A 715 -34.73 39.43 -3.39
N ARG A 716 -35.29 40.61 -3.19
CA ARG A 716 -36.44 40.84 -2.29
C ARG A 716 -37.58 39.86 -2.56
N ASN A 717 -38.17 39.31 -1.50
CA ASN A 717 -39.23 38.30 -1.53
C ASN A 717 -38.88 36.98 -2.22
N SER A 718 -37.59 36.68 -2.40
CA SER A 718 -37.16 35.37 -2.90
C SER A 718 -37.07 34.34 -1.77
N SER A 719 -37.30 33.08 -2.12
CA SER A 719 -37.12 31.92 -1.23
C SER A 719 -36.49 30.77 -2.00
N VAL A 720 -35.56 30.06 -1.37
CA VAL A 720 -34.90 28.88 -1.94
C VAL A 720 -35.01 27.72 -0.95
N THR A 721 -35.25 26.52 -1.46
CA THR A 721 -35.31 25.30 -0.64
C THR A 721 -34.53 24.18 -1.31
N PHE A 722 -33.60 23.60 -0.56
CA PHE A 722 -32.71 22.55 -1.04
C PHE A 722 -32.35 21.59 0.08
N TYR A 723 -31.81 20.43 -0.29
CA TYR A 723 -31.31 19.40 0.61
C TYR A 723 -29.78 19.37 0.58
N LEU A 724 -29.16 19.35 1.75
CA LEU A 724 -27.77 18.91 1.91
C LEU A 724 -27.74 17.43 2.26
N ILE A 725 -27.06 16.63 1.45
CA ILE A 725 -26.88 15.19 1.66
C ILE A 725 -25.53 14.98 2.35
N LEU A 726 -25.56 14.29 3.49
CA LEU A 726 -24.42 14.07 4.38
C LEU A 726 -24.20 12.56 4.57
N SER A 727 -22.96 12.12 4.53
CA SER A 727 -22.60 10.73 4.78
C SER A 727 -22.45 10.45 6.27
N THR A 728 -22.91 9.28 6.69
CA THR A 728 -22.88 8.80 8.08
C THR A 728 -21.84 7.70 8.30
N THR A 729 -20.88 7.55 7.37
CA THR A 729 -19.84 6.51 7.43
C THR A 729 -18.99 6.60 8.70
N GLU A 730 -18.73 7.82 9.16
CA GLU A 730 -17.87 8.15 10.30
C GLU A 730 -18.62 8.20 11.64
N VAL A 731 -19.95 8.00 11.65
CA VAL A 731 -20.72 7.87 12.89
C VAL A 731 -20.29 6.60 13.64
N THR A 732 -19.89 6.79 14.90
CA THR A 732 -19.47 5.71 15.82
C THR A 732 -20.59 5.37 16.79
N PHE A 733 -20.41 4.32 17.58
CA PHE A 733 -21.41 3.86 18.55
C PHE A 733 -21.58 4.80 19.76
N ASP A 734 -20.56 5.62 20.03
CA ASP A 734 -20.55 6.60 21.13
C ASP A 734 -21.28 7.89 20.75
N THR A 735 -21.63 8.09 19.48
CA THR A 735 -22.34 9.28 19.01
C THR A 735 -23.81 9.22 19.45
N THR A 736 -24.20 10.08 20.39
CA THR A 736 -25.59 10.21 20.86
C THR A 736 -26.38 11.26 20.11
N ASP A 737 -25.72 12.35 19.71
CA ASP A 737 -26.34 13.53 19.10
C ASP A 737 -25.50 14.00 17.91
N LEU A 738 -26.17 14.57 16.89
CA LEU A 738 -25.57 15.17 15.70
C LEU A 738 -25.90 16.66 15.68
N ASP A 739 -24.87 17.49 15.78
CA ASP A 739 -24.99 18.95 15.84
C ASP A 739 -24.40 19.60 14.58
N ILE A 740 -25.25 20.15 13.71
CA ILE A 740 -24.84 20.84 12.47
C ILE A 740 -24.98 22.34 12.67
N ASN A 741 -23.92 23.10 12.44
CA ASN A 741 -23.95 24.56 12.58
C ASN A 741 -24.24 25.25 11.24
N LEU A 742 -25.27 26.09 11.19
CA LEU A 742 -25.73 26.80 9.99
C LEU A 742 -25.61 28.31 10.20
N LYS A 743 -24.88 29.00 9.31
CA LYS A 743 -24.66 30.45 9.39
C LYS A 743 -24.90 31.12 8.04
N LEU A 744 -25.74 32.15 8.02
CA LEU A 744 -25.97 32.97 6.83
C LEU A 744 -24.97 34.14 6.78
N GLU A 745 -24.46 34.46 5.59
CA GLU A 745 -23.56 35.60 5.35
C GLU A 745 -24.02 36.41 4.12
N THR A 746 -23.91 37.74 4.19
CA THR A 746 -24.19 38.65 3.08
C THR A 746 -23.35 39.92 3.23
N THR A 747 -23.14 40.65 2.12
CA THR A 747 -22.51 41.97 2.11
C THR A 747 -23.49 43.12 2.31
N SER A 748 -24.80 42.85 2.24
CA SER A 748 -25.86 43.82 2.59
C SER A 748 -25.93 44.03 4.10
N ASN A 749 -26.48 45.17 4.55
CA ASN A 749 -26.57 45.52 5.96
C ASN A 749 -27.61 44.66 6.68
N GLN A 750 -27.19 43.88 7.69
CA GLN A 750 -28.06 43.04 8.52
C GLN A 750 -27.34 42.59 9.80
N ASP A 751 -27.78 43.06 10.97
CA ASP A 751 -27.11 42.81 12.26
C ASP A 751 -27.50 41.47 12.94
N ASN A 752 -28.54 40.77 12.46
CA ASN A 752 -29.16 39.61 13.14
C ASN A 752 -28.80 38.23 12.55
N LEU A 753 -27.59 38.06 12.01
CA LEU A 753 -27.12 36.80 11.40
C LEU A 753 -26.44 35.86 12.41
N ALA A 754 -27.18 35.43 13.44
CA ALA A 754 -26.70 34.45 14.41
C ALA A 754 -26.62 33.04 13.81
N SER A 755 -25.64 32.25 14.27
CA SER A 755 -25.50 30.85 13.89
C SER A 755 -26.57 29.97 14.55
N ILE A 756 -27.18 29.08 13.78
CA ILE A 756 -28.23 28.15 14.23
C ILE A 756 -27.67 26.72 14.26
N THR A 757 -27.80 26.03 15.38
CA THR A 757 -27.41 24.62 15.49
C THR A 757 -28.61 23.71 15.29
N ALA A 758 -28.53 22.82 14.30
CA ALA A 758 -29.51 21.77 14.03
C ALA A 758 -29.10 20.47 14.73
N THR A 759 -29.92 20.00 15.67
CA THR A 759 -29.61 18.84 16.53
C THR A 759 -30.51 17.64 16.24
N ALA A 760 -29.94 16.43 16.19
CA ALA A 760 -30.67 15.17 16.01
C ALA A 760 -30.09 14.04 16.88
N LYS A 761 -30.96 13.20 17.47
CA LYS A 761 -30.54 12.06 18.28
C LYS A 761 -30.27 10.83 17.43
N VAL A 762 -29.21 10.09 17.74
CA VAL A 762 -28.79 8.89 17.00
C VAL A 762 -29.11 7.63 17.78
N VAL A 763 -29.72 6.65 17.13
CA VAL A 763 -29.98 5.30 17.65
C VAL A 763 -29.49 4.27 16.64
N ILE A 764 -28.67 3.31 17.07
CA ILE A 764 -27.99 2.34 16.20
C ILE A 764 -28.58 0.93 16.42
N GLU A 765 -28.94 0.25 15.33
CA GLU A 765 -29.48 -1.12 15.36
C GLU A 765 -28.40 -2.13 14.91
N LEU A 766 -28.02 -3.05 15.79
CA LEU A 766 -26.98 -4.05 15.50
C LEU A 766 -27.55 -5.29 14.78
N LEU A 767 -26.99 -5.62 13.60
CA LEU A 767 -27.36 -6.79 12.80
C LEU A 767 -26.60 -8.06 13.23
N LEU A 768 -26.68 -8.41 14.50
CA LEU A 768 -26.11 -9.65 15.06
C LEU A 768 -27.13 -10.78 15.05
N SER A 769 -26.68 -12.00 14.71
CA SER A 769 -27.52 -13.20 14.70
C SER A 769 -26.80 -14.40 15.29
N VAL A 770 -27.52 -15.21 16.07
CA VAL A 770 -27.03 -16.45 16.68
C VAL A 770 -27.86 -17.66 16.21
N SER A 771 -27.16 -18.74 15.85
CA SER A 771 -27.76 -20.03 15.50
C SER A 771 -27.01 -21.17 16.17
N GLY A 772 -27.68 -22.29 16.44
CA GLY A 772 -27.09 -23.40 17.17
C GLY A 772 -27.49 -24.78 16.62
N VAL A 773 -26.57 -25.75 16.64
CA VAL A 773 -26.79 -27.12 16.18
C VAL A 773 -26.10 -28.11 17.12
N ALA A 774 -26.72 -29.27 17.39
CA ALA A 774 -26.11 -30.38 18.13
C ALA A 774 -25.73 -31.54 17.21
N LYS A 775 -24.55 -32.13 17.41
CA LYS A 775 -24.00 -33.24 16.63
C LYS A 775 -23.60 -34.41 17.57
N PRO A 776 -24.16 -35.61 17.40
CA PRO A 776 -25.37 -35.90 16.64
C PRO A 776 -26.61 -35.26 17.30
N SER A 777 -27.67 -35.00 16.51
CA SER A 777 -28.95 -34.49 17.05
C SER A 777 -29.76 -35.56 17.78
N GLN A 778 -29.39 -36.83 17.62
CA GLN A 778 -29.97 -37.98 18.28
C GLN A 778 -28.89 -38.83 18.94
N VAL A 779 -29.09 -39.21 20.19
CA VAL A 779 -28.16 -40.07 20.93
C VAL A 779 -28.89 -41.20 21.64
N TYR A 780 -28.17 -42.28 21.91
CA TYR A 780 -28.69 -43.42 22.67
C TYR A 780 -28.00 -43.52 24.03
N PHE A 781 -28.74 -43.91 25.06
CA PHE A 781 -28.19 -44.23 26.37
C PHE A 781 -28.34 -45.73 26.66
N GLY A 782 -27.33 -46.30 27.31
CA GLY A 782 -27.23 -47.73 27.61
C GLY A 782 -25.95 -48.01 28.40
N GLY A 783 -25.76 -49.27 28.83
CA GLY A 783 -24.59 -49.69 29.61
C GLY A 783 -24.96 -50.08 31.05
N THR A 784 -23.97 -50.02 31.94
CA THR A 784 -24.15 -50.32 33.36
C THR A 784 -24.16 -49.04 34.19
N VAL A 785 -24.89 -49.04 35.30
CA VAL A 785 -24.95 -47.88 36.21
C VAL A 785 -23.62 -47.77 36.95
N VAL A 786 -22.87 -46.70 36.64
CA VAL A 786 -21.60 -46.35 37.29
C VAL A 786 -21.79 -45.06 38.08
N GLY A 787 -21.34 -45.04 39.34
CA GLY A 787 -21.40 -43.87 40.22
C GLY A 787 -20.32 -42.83 39.92
N GLU A 788 -20.55 -41.58 40.34
CA GLU A 788 -19.69 -40.42 40.05
C GLU A 788 -18.22 -40.62 40.44
N GLN A 789 -17.94 -41.15 41.64
CA GLN A 789 -16.57 -41.35 42.15
C GLN A 789 -15.81 -42.48 41.43
N ALA A 790 -16.51 -43.34 40.68
CA ALA A 790 -15.91 -44.45 39.97
C ALA A 790 -15.51 -44.10 38.53
N MET A 791 -15.95 -42.95 37.99
CA MET A 791 -15.65 -42.50 36.64
C MET A 791 -14.20 -42.02 36.52
N LYS A 792 -13.42 -42.62 35.61
CA LYS A 792 -12.01 -42.26 35.38
C LYS A 792 -11.75 -41.64 34.01
N SER A 793 -12.61 -41.92 33.02
CA SER A 793 -12.49 -41.43 31.64
C SER A 793 -13.80 -40.86 31.11
N GLU A 794 -13.72 -39.96 30.12
CA GLU A 794 -14.93 -39.37 29.52
C GLU A 794 -15.83 -40.40 28.79
N ASP A 795 -15.27 -41.54 28.36
CA ASP A 795 -16.01 -42.60 27.65
C ASP A 795 -16.93 -43.39 28.59
N GLU A 796 -16.63 -43.44 29.89
CA GLU A 796 -17.45 -44.12 30.90
C GLU A 796 -18.72 -43.34 31.25
N VAL A 797 -18.74 -42.02 31.00
CA VAL A 797 -19.88 -41.15 31.29
C VAL A 797 -21.06 -41.44 30.36
N GLY A 798 -20.78 -41.57 29.06
CA GLY A 798 -21.78 -41.91 28.05
C GLY A 798 -21.52 -41.30 26.67
N SER A 799 -22.61 -41.12 25.92
CA SER A 799 -22.57 -40.71 24.51
C SER A 799 -22.09 -39.27 24.32
N LEU A 800 -21.21 -39.04 23.35
CA LEU A 800 -20.66 -37.73 22.99
C LEU A 800 -21.69 -36.87 22.25
N ILE A 801 -21.86 -35.62 22.67
CA ILE A 801 -22.68 -34.60 22.03
C ILE A 801 -21.87 -33.30 21.90
N GLU A 802 -21.72 -32.81 20.67
CA GLU A 802 -21.08 -31.53 20.37
C GLU A 802 -22.14 -30.48 20.02
N TYR A 803 -22.20 -29.40 20.78
CA TYR A 803 -23.07 -28.25 20.52
C TYR A 803 -22.26 -27.15 19.82
N GLU A 804 -22.60 -26.84 18.57
CA GLU A 804 -21.96 -25.78 17.77
C GLU A 804 -22.89 -24.55 17.71
N PHE A 805 -22.46 -23.45 18.31
CA PHE A 805 -23.10 -22.14 18.22
C PHE A 805 -22.39 -21.27 17.20
N ARG A 806 -23.11 -20.81 16.18
CA ARG A 806 -22.61 -19.92 15.12
C ARG A 806 -23.16 -18.52 15.33
N VAL A 807 -22.25 -17.56 15.44
CA VAL A 807 -22.56 -16.14 15.56
C VAL A 807 -22.14 -15.45 14.25
N ILE A 808 -23.06 -14.69 13.67
CA ILE A 808 -22.86 -13.97 12.41
C ILE A 808 -23.11 -12.49 12.66
N ASN A 809 -22.15 -11.66 12.27
CA ASN A 809 -22.29 -10.21 12.20
C ASN A 809 -22.47 -9.80 10.73
N LEU A 810 -23.62 -9.22 10.40
CA LEU A 810 -23.91 -8.68 9.07
C LEU A 810 -23.66 -7.15 9.00
N GLY A 811 -23.34 -6.51 10.12
CA GLY A 811 -23.07 -5.06 10.21
C GLY A 811 -21.58 -4.73 10.26
N LYS A 812 -21.25 -3.51 10.70
CA LYS A 812 -19.85 -3.05 10.89
C LYS A 812 -19.10 -3.96 11.89
N PRO A 813 -17.79 -4.18 11.74
CA PRO A 813 -16.99 -4.99 12.67
C PRO A 813 -17.04 -4.45 14.10
N LEU A 814 -17.12 -5.36 15.09
CA LEU A 814 -17.25 -4.99 16.50
C LEU A 814 -15.92 -4.72 17.22
N LYS A 815 -14.78 -4.71 16.52
CA LYS A 815 -13.44 -4.55 17.13
C LYS A 815 -13.29 -3.31 18.03
N ASN A 816 -14.08 -2.26 17.75
CA ASN A 816 -14.01 -0.98 18.49
C ASN A 816 -15.00 -0.90 19.66
N LEU A 817 -15.92 -1.87 19.80
CA LEU A 817 -16.90 -1.94 20.87
C LEU A 817 -16.51 -3.01 21.88
N GLY A 818 -16.92 -2.82 23.13
CA GLY A 818 -16.76 -3.79 24.21
C GLY A 818 -17.17 -5.22 23.83
N THR A 819 -16.72 -6.19 24.62
CA THR A 819 -16.80 -7.60 24.25
C THR A 819 -18.25 -8.10 24.23
N ALA A 820 -18.79 -8.43 23.05
CA ALA A 820 -20.06 -9.17 22.95
C ALA A 820 -19.92 -10.53 23.64
N THR A 821 -20.91 -10.93 24.43
CA THR A 821 -20.88 -12.16 25.23
C THR A 821 -21.98 -13.11 24.79
N LEU A 822 -21.61 -14.35 24.47
CA LEU A 822 -22.55 -15.45 24.24
C LEU A 822 -22.88 -16.11 25.57
N ASN A 823 -24.13 -16.01 26.00
CA ASN A 823 -24.64 -16.59 27.24
C ASN A 823 -25.42 -17.87 26.92
N ILE A 824 -24.96 -19.02 27.43
CA ILE A 824 -25.54 -20.33 27.18
C ILE A 824 -26.14 -20.87 28.48
N GLN A 825 -27.43 -21.18 28.49
CA GLN A 825 -28.11 -21.85 29.60
C GLN A 825 -27.84 -23.35 29.51
N TRP A 826 -26.86 -23.84 30.27
CA TRP A 826 -26.37 -25.21 30.21
C TRP A 826 -27.12 -26.16 31.17
N PRO A 827 -27.83 -27.19 30.67
CA PRO A 827 -28.58 -28.14 31.49
C PRO A 827 -27.66 -29.15 32.22
N LYS A 828 -27.27 -28.82 33.45
CA LYS A 828 -26.29 -29.60 34.22
C LYS A 828 -26.91 -30.79 34.95
N GLU A 829 -27.96 -30.56 35.75
CA GLU A 829 -28.53 -31.55 36.66
C GLU A 829 -30.06 -31.55 36.60
N ILE A 830 -30.69 -32.70 36.81
CA ILE A 830 -32.14 -32.77 37.03
C ILE A 830 -32.49 -32.36 38.46
N SER A 831 -33.75 -32.01 38.73
CA SER A 831 -34.19 -31.44 40.03
C SER A 831 -33.84 -32.28 41.28
N ASN A 832 -33.58 -33.59 41.12
CA ASN A 832 -33.16 -34.49 42.20
C ASN A 832 -31.64 -34.52 42.46
N GLY A 833 -30.84 -33.70 41.77
CA GLY A 833 -29.38 -33.58 41.96
C GLY A 833 -28.55 -34.58 41.14
N LYS A 834 -29.15 -35.37 40.24
CA LYS A 834 -28.39 -36.26 39.34
C LYS A 834 -27.95 -35.53 38.06
N TRP A 835 -26.77 -35.87 37.56
CA TRP A 835 -26.17 -35.30 36.35
C TRP A 835 -27.00 -35.58 35.09
N LEU A 836 -27.13 -34.58 34.22
CA LEU A 836 -27.81 -34.67 32.93
C LEU A 836 -26.81 -34.61 31.76
N LEU A 837 -26.11 -33.48 31.61
CA LEU A 837 -25.05 -33.28 30.62
C LEU A 837 -23.76 -32.87 31.30
N TYR A 838 -22.70 -33.63 31.02
CA TYR A 838 -21.36 -33.36 31.52
C TYR A 838 -20.56 -32.57 30.48
N LEU A 839 -20.15 -31.35 30.80
CA LEU A 839 -19.35 -30.51 29.91
C LEU A 839 -17.86 -30.89 30.01
N VAL A 840 -17.27 -31.33 28.89
CA VAL A 840 -15.87 -31.78 28.83
C VAL A 840 -14.96 -30.62 28.47
N LYS A 841 -15.23 -29.92 27.36
CA LYS A 841 -14.42 -28.78 26.93
C LYS A 841 -15.20 -27.81 26.05
N VAL A 842 -14.66 -26.60 25.93
CA VAL A 842 -15.17 -25.55 25.05
C VAL A 842 -14.06 -25.14 24.10
N GLU A 843 -14.36 -25.12 22.80
CA GLU A 843 -13.45 -24.72 21.73
C GLU A 843 -14.06 -23.57 20.92
N SER A 844 -13.22 -22.68 20.39
CA SER A 844 -13.64 -21.60 19.50
C SER A 844 -12.91 -21.66 18.16
N LYS A 845 -13.59 -21.27 17.08
CA LYS A 845 -12.99 -21.06 15.75
C LYS A 845 -13.38 -19.67 15.23
N GLY A 846 -12.41 -18.95 14.70
CA GLY A 846 -12.60 -17.57 14.20
C GLY A 846 -12.60 -16.49 15.28
N LEU A 847 -12.20 -16.82 16.52
CA LEU A 847 -12.05 -15.89 17.64
C LEU A 847 -10.68 -16.13 18.30
N GLU A 848 -10.14 -15.12 18.99
CA GLU A 848 -8.98 -15.29 19.87
C GLU A 848 -9.28 -16.33 20.96
N LYS A 849 -8.27 -16.94 21.60
CA LYS A 849 -8.47 -18.00 22.62
C LYS A 849 -9.45 -17.54 23.70
N ILE A 850 -10.67 -18.09 23.68
CA ILE A 850 -11.75 -17.68 24.58
C ILE A 850 -11.63 -18.45 25.90
N ALA A 851 -11.75 -17.75 27.02
CA ALA A 851 -11.98 -18.36 28.32
C ALA A 851 -13.42 -18.10 28.75
N CYS A 852 -14.29 -19.12 28.66
CA CYS A 852 -15.67 -19.00 29.15
C CYS A 852 -15.73 -19.14 30.67
N GLU A 853 -16.69 -18.47 31.30
CA GLU A 853 -16.92 -18.48 32.74
C GLU A 853 -18.29 -19.11 33.08
N PRO A 854 -18.42 -19.80 34.23
CA PRO A 854 -17.39 -20.14 35.22
C PRO A 854 -16.51 -21.32 34.78
N ARG A 855 -15.18 -21.18 34.89
CA ARG A 855 -14.21 -22.24 34.50
C ARG A 855 -14.35 -23.53 35.29
N GLY A 856 -14.84 -23.45 36.54
CA GLY A 856 -15.02 -24.59 37.42
C GLY A 856 -16.04 -25.62 36.92
N GLU A 857 -16.92 -25.24 36.00
CA GLU A 857 -17.94 -26.13 35.42
C GLU A 857 -17.45 -26.93 34.21
N ILE A 858 -16.30 -26.55 33.64
CA ILE A 858 -15.68 -27.24 32.50
C ILE A 858 -14.82 -28.38 33.05
N ASN A 859 -15.16 -29.62 32.71
CA ASN A 859 -14.51 -30.83 33.20
C ASN A 859 -14.40 -30.88 34.74
N PHE A 860 -15.52 -30.64 35.45
CA PHE A 860 -15.58 -30.58 36.92
C PHE A 860 -14.90 -31.79 37.62
N LEU A 861 -15.05 -33.00 37.07
CA LEU A 861 -14.49 -34.24 37.62
C LEU A 861 -13.05 -34.53 37.17
N LYS A 862 -12.43 -33.65 36.37
CA LYS A 862 -11.07 -33.81 35.82
C LYS A 862 -10.83 -35.17 35.15
N LEU A 863 -11.82 -35.64 34.38
CA LEU A 863 -11.75 -36.91 33.67
C LEU A 863 -10.67 -36.85 32.57
N LYS A 864 -9.98 -37.97 32.33
CA LYS A 864 -8.97 -38.09 31.27
C LYS A 864 -9.63 -38.08 29.89
N GLU A 865 -9.07 -37.31 28.97
CA GLU A 865 -9.50 -37.26 27.56
C GLU A 865 -9.17 -38.57 26.83
N SER A 866 -10.07 -39.01 25.97
CA SER A 866 -9.87 -40.20 25.15
C SER A 866 -8.95 -39.90 23.96
N HIS A 867 -7.69 -40.32 24.04
CA HIS A 867 -6.74 -40.29 22.92
C HIS A 867 -6.87 -41.55 22.06
N ASN A 868 -7.94 -41.69 21.28
CA ASN A 868 -7.99 -42.70 20.21
C ASN A 868 -8.98 -42.32 19.09
N SER A 869 -8.51 -41.51 18.14
CA SER A 869 -9.22 -41.20 16.89
C SER A 869 -9.00 -42.22 15.76
N ARG A 870 -8.50 -43.44 16.05
CA ARG A 870 -8.13 -44.41 14.99
C ARG A 870 -8.67 -45.84 15.12
N ARG A 871 -9.68 -46.13 15.95
CA ARG A 871 -10.29 -47.48 15.93
C ARG A 871 -11.74 -47.56 16.42
N LYS A 872 -12.67 -46.93 15.69
CA LYS A 872 -14.06 -47.40 15.48
C LYS A 872 -14.79 -46.48 14.50
N ARG A 873 -14.34 -46.51 13.25
CA ARG A 873 -15.10 -45.95 12.12
C ARG A 873 -15.53 -47.13 11.25
N GLU A 874 -16.50 -47.87 11.75
CA GLU A 874 -17.34 -48.78 10.98
C GLU A 874 -18.45 -49.29 11.90
N ILE A 875 -19.66 -49.36 11.36
CA ILE A 875 -20.96 -49.66 12.00
C ILE A 875 -21.66 -48.41 12.57
N ALA A 876 -22.21 -47.58 11.67
CA ALA A 876 -23.61 -47.09 11.77
C ALA A 876 -23.94 -46.16 10.57
N GLU A 877 -23.94 -46.70 9.35
CA GLU A 877 -24.77 -46.18 8.27
C GLU A 877 -25.14 -47.36 7.36
N LYS A 878 -26.01 -48.23 7.88
CA LYS A 878 -26.81 -49.13 7.06
C LYS A 878 -28.26 -48.77 7.32
N GLN A 879 -28.83 -48.05 6.37
CA GLN A 879 -30.27 -47.99 6.19
C GLN A 879 -30.76 -49.42 6.02
N ILE A 880 -31.43 -49.95 7.03
CA ILE A 880 -32.29 -51.12 6.89
C ILE A 880 -33.70 -50.56 6.80
N GLU A 881 -34.20 -50.45 5.58
CA GLU A 881 -35.63 -50.45 5.31
C GLU A 881 -36.16 -51.82 5.74
N ASP A 882 -36.70 -51.90 6.96
CA ASP A 882 -37.57 -53.02 7.34
C ASP A 882 -38.99 -52.50 7.51
N SER A 883 -39.70 -52.55 6.38
CA SER A 883 -41.15 -52.45 6.37
C SER A 883 -41.72 -53.83 6.72
N ARG A 884 -42.18 -54.01 7.97
CA ARG A 884 -43.50 -54.62 8.24
C ARG A 884 -43.87 -54.70 9.72
N LYS A 885 -45.14 -54.36 9.93
CA LYS A 885 -46.03 -54.60 11.08
C LYS A 885 -45.81 -53.72 12.32
N PHE A 886 -46.30 -52.49 12.19
CA PHE A 886 -46.86 -51.74 13.31
C PHE A 886 -47.84 -52.63 14.10
N SER A 887 -47.50 -52.91 15.35
CA SER A 887 -48.49 -53.21 16.38
C SER A 887 -49.13 -51.88 16.77
N LEU A 888 -50.44 -51.81 16.56
CA LEU A 888 -51.34 -50.76 17.02
C LEU A 888 -51.41 -50.83 18.56
N PHE A 889 -51.24 -49.67 19.21
CA PHE A 889 -51.41 -49.41 20.66
C PHE A 889 -50.25 -49.76 21.61
N ALA A 890 -49.26 -48.87 21.67
CA ALA A 890 -48.53 -48.58 22.91
C ALA A 890 -48.44 -47.05 23.06
N GLU A 891 -48.94 -46.51 24.18
CA GLU A 891 -48.78 -45.09 24.52
C GLU A 891 -47.30 -44.71 24.49
N ARG A 892 -46.92 -43.78 23.60
CA ARG A 892 -45.54 -43.29 23.52
C ARG A 892 -45.31 -42.32 24.67
N LYS A 893 -44.58 -42.73 25.70
CA LYS A 893 -44.17 -41.87 26.81
C LYS A 893 -42.92 -41.09 26.39
N TYR A 894 -43.02 -39.77 26.30
CA TYR A 894 -41.89 -38.88 26.02
C TYR A 894 -41.90 -37.69 26.98
N GLN A 895 -40.73 -37.09 27.21
CA GLN A 895 -40.57 -35.95 28.10
C GLN A 895 -39.54 -34.96 27.54
N THR A 896 -39.81 -33.66 27.73
CA THR A 896 -38.89 -32.58 27.36
C THR A 896 -38.26 -31.98 28.61
N LEU A 897 -36.94 -31.92 28.62
CA LEU A 897 -36.10 -31.39 29.68
C LEU A 897 -35.58 -30.01 29.26
N ASN A 898 -35.97 -28.97 30.01
CA ASN A 898 -35.55 -27.60 29.78
C ASN A 898 -35.21 -26.89 31.11
N CYS A 899 -34.46 -25.79 31.01
CA CYS A 899 -33.99 -25.01 32.15
C CYS A 899 -35.08 -24.24 32.92
N SER A 900 -36.32 -24.21 32.44
CA SER A 900 -37.40 -23.44 33.06
C SER A 900 -38.34 -24.28 33.94
N THR A 901 -38.33 -25.61 33.81
CA THR A 901 -39.28 -26.48 34.50
C THR A 901 -38.62 -27.53 35.40
N ASN A 902 -37.78 -28.41 34.86
CA ASN A 902 -37.38 -29.68 35.52
C ASN A 902 -35.85 -29.91 35.61
N VAL A 903 -35.05 -28.91 35.25
CA VAL A 903 -33.58 -29.04 35.15
C VAL A 903 -32.91 -27.81 35.77
N ARG A 904 -31.89 -28.06 36.59
CA ARG A 904 -30.98 -27.03 37.12
C ARG A 904 -29.92 -26.72 36.06
N CYS A 905 -29.95 -25.49 35.57
CA CYS A 905 -29.02 -25.01 34.56
C CYS A 905 -27.99 -24.04 35.12
N VAL A 906 -26.81 -24.03 34.51
CA VAL A 906 -25.74 -23.08 34.79
C VAL A 906 -25.56 -22.18 33.58
N ASN A 907 -25.39 -20.88 33.79
CA ASN A 907 -25.11 -19.95 32.71
C ASN A 907 -23.61 -19.96 32.40
N ILE A 908 -23.26 -20.32 31.17
CA ILE A 908 -21.89 -20.26 30.65
C ILE A 908 -21.78 -19.01 29.78
N SER A 909 -20.96 -18.05 30.20
CA SER A 909 -20.68 -16.82 29.46
C SER A 909 -19.37 -16.95 28.70
N CYS A 910 -19.42 -16.77 27.38
CA CYS A 910 -18.27 -16.84 26.49
C CYS A 910 -18.04 -15.48 25.81
N PRO A 911 -16.97 -14.74 26.15
CA PRO A 911 -16.64 -13.47 25.50
C PRO A 911 -16.17 -13.67 24.05
N LEU A 912 -16.83 -13.02 23.09
CA LEU A 912 -16.57 -13.11 21.65
C LEU A 912 -15.54 -12.05 21.21
N ARG A 913 -14.31 -12.13 21.71
CA ARG A 913 -13.22 -11.20 21.34
C ARG A 913 -12.74 -11.42 19.89
N GLY A 914 -12.66 -10.34 19.12
CA GLY A 914 -12.19 -10.38 17.73
C GLY A 914 -13.23 -10.85 16.69
N LEU A 915 -14.53 -10.65 16.97
CA LEU A 915 -15.60 -11.02 16.04
C LEU A 915 -15.69 -10.05 14.85
N ASP A 916 -15.20 -10.47 13.68
CA ASP A 916 -15.23 -9.66 12.45
C ASP A 916 -16.50 -9.88 11.64
N SER A 917 -16.79 -11.15 11.29
CA SER A 917 -17.93 -11.52 10.44
C SER A 917 -18.63 -12.79 10.92
N LYS A 918 -17.88 -13.86 11.19
CA LYS A 918 -18.42 -15.15 11.61
C LYS A 918 -17.54 -15.82 12.65
N ALA A 919 -18.16 -16.29 13.72
CA ALA A 919 -17.50 -17.12 14.72
C ALA A 919 -18.31 -18.38 15.04
N SER A 920 -17.61 -19.40 15.52
CA SER A 920 -18.25 -20.60 16.07
C SER A 920 -17.66 -20.99 17.42
N VAL A 921 -18.54 -21.25 18.39
CA VAL A 921 -18.21 -21.76 19.73
C VAL A 921 -18.75 -23.19 19.82
N VAL A 922 -17.89 -24.16 20.14
CA VAL A 922 -18.21 -25.59 20.19
C VAL A 922 -18.08 -26.10 21.63
N LEU A 923 -19.18 -26.55 22.21
CA LEU A 923 -19.22 -27.19 23.52
C LEU A 923 -19.24 -28.71 23.33
N ARG A 924 -18.18 -29.38 23.79
CA ARG A 924 -18.08 -30.84 23.79
C ARG A 924 -18.61 -31.38 25.11
N SER A 925 -19.64 -32.21 25.05
CA SER A 925 -20.31 -32.74 26.23
C SER A 925 -20.61 -34.23 26.13
N ARG A 926 -20.89 -34.86 27.27
CA ARG A 926 -21.26 -36.27 27.38
C ARG A 926 -22.62 -36.39 28.05
N LEU A 927 -23.48 -37.25 27.51
CA LEU A 927 -24.74 -37.64 28.12
C LEU A 927 -24.45 -38.55 29.33
N TRP A 928 -25.04 -38.29 30.49
CA TRP A 928 -24.79 -39.09 31.69
C TRP A 928 -25.66 -40.36 31.72
N ASN A 929 -25.17 -41.46 31.14
CA ASN A 929 -25.98 -42.66 30.91
C ASN A 929 -26.61 -43.26 32.18
N SER A 930 -25.91 -43.23 33.33
CA SER A 930 -26.42 -43.77 34.60
C SER A 930 -27.75 -43.12 35.03
N THR A 931 -27.86 -41.79 34.90
CA THR A 931 -29.08 -41.06 35.27
C THR A 931 -30.24 -41.42 34.35
N PHE A 932 -29.98 -41.55 33.05
CA PHE A 932 -31.01 -41.92 32.08
C PHE A 932 -31.48 -43.36 32.24
N LEU A 933 -30.60 -44.29 32.62
CA LEU A 933 -30.96 -45.67 32.92
C LEU A 933 -31.85 -45.77 34.17
N GLU A 934 -31.54 -45.01 35.22
CA GLU A 934 -32.28 -45.05 36.48
C GLU A 934 -33.65 -44.36 36.38
N GLU A 935 -33.70 -43.13 35.86
CA GLU A 935 -34.90 -42.28 35.91
C GLU A 935 -35.77 -42.41 34.66
N TYR A 936 -35.17 -42.69 33.51
CA TYR A 936 -35.82 -42.51 32.21
C TYR A 936 -35.83 -43.77 31.32
N SER A 937 -35.43 -44.94 31.83
CA SER A 937 -35.42 -46.20 31.07
C SER A 937 -36.78 -46.65 30.55
N LYS A 938 -37.87 -46.18 31.16
CA LYS A 938 -39.26 -46.49 30.75
C LYS A 938 -39.79 -45.56 29.64
N MET A 939 -39.04 -44.54 29.25
CA MET A 939 -39.44 -43.57 28.22
C MET A 939 -39.09 -44.07 26.82
N ASN A 940 -39.89 -43.69 25.81
CA ASN A 940 -39.61 -44.00 24.40
C ASN A 940 -38.50 -43.12 23.83
N TYR A 941 -38.54 -41.82 24.16
CA TYR A 941 -37.50 -40.85 23.85
C TYR A 941 -37.64 -39.62 24.76
N LEU A 942 -36.56 -38.85 24.90
CA LEU A 942 -36.54 -37.60 25.65
C LEU A 942 -35.91 -36.49 24.83
N ASP A 943 -36.39 -35.26 24.98
CA ASP A 943 -35.79 -34.10 24.32
C ASP A 943 -35.09 -33.20 25.35
N ILE A 944 -33.81 -32.89 25.13
CA ILE A 944 -33.06 -31.92 25.93
C ILE A 944 -32.97 -30.61 25.16
N LEU A 945 -33.38 -29.50 25.79
CA LEU A 945 -33.35 -28.17 25.19
C LEU A 945 -32.27 -27.29 25.82
N VAL A 946 -31.37 -26.76 25.00
CA VAL A 946 -30.30 -25.80 25.37
C VAL A 946 -30.61 -24.44 24.76
N ARG A 947 -30.60 -23.36 25.54
CA ARG A 947 -30.85 -21.99 25.07
C ARG A 947 -29.56 -21.18 25.09
N ALA A 948 -29.37 -20.30 24.10
CA ALA A 948 -28.27 -19.35 24.07
C ALA A 948 -28.73 -17.97 23.61
N SER A 949 -28.13 -16.92 24.17
CA SER A 949 -28.40 -15.52 23.82
C SER A 949 -27.12 -14.69 23.73
N ILE A 950 -27.14 -13.62 22.94
CA ILE A 950 -26.05 -12.64 22.80
C ILE A 950 -26.40 -11.41 23.62
N ASP A 951 -25.42 -10.92 24.37
CA ASP A 951 -25.48 -9.67 25.12
C ASP A 951 -24.24 -8.82 24.82
N VAL A 952 -24.33 -7.49 24.98
CA VAL A 952 -23.24 -6.54 24.71
C VAL A 952 -23.04 -5.65 25.94
N ALA A 953 -21.95 -5.89 26.68
CA ALA A 953 -21.70 -5.27 27.99
C ALA A 953 -21.54 -3.73 27.98
N ALA A 954 -21.41 -3.11 26.80
CA ALA A 954 -21.26 -1.67 26.60
C ALA A 954 -22.37 -1.09 25.71
N ALA A 955 -23.58 -1.66 25.73
CA ALA A 955 -24.70 -1.06 25.04
C ALA A 955 -25.06 0.28 25.70
N ALA A 956 -24.53 1.38 25.16
CA ALA A 956 -25.05 2.71 25.43
C ALA A 956 -26.56 2.72 25.11
N GLU A 957 -27.33 3.57 25.80
CA GLU A 957 -28.80 3.60 25.71
C GLU A 957 -29.35 3.74 24.27
N ASN A 958 -28.49 4.15 23.32
CA ASN A 958 -28.76 4.31 21.90
C ASN A 958 -28.62 3.02 21.06
N ILE A 959 -28.41 1.82 21.63
CA ILE A 959 -28.22 0.57 20.85
C ILE A 959 -29.42 -0.39 20.96
N LYS A 960 -29.93 -0.89 19.82
CA LYS A 960 -31.01 -1.91 19.74
C LYS A 960 -30.52 -3.24 19.15
N LEU A 961 -30.83 -4.37 19.79
CA LEU A 961 -30.53 -5.74 19.32
C LEU A 961 -31.81 -6.56 19.06
N PRO A 962 -32.22 -6.77 17.80
CA PRO A 962 -33.47 -7.47 17.48
C PRO A 962 -33.38 -9.01 17.55
N ASN A 963 -32.24 -9.63 17.22
CA ASN A 963 -32.10 -11.10 17.07
C ASN A 963 -31.14 -11.72 18.10
N ALA A 964 -31.48 -11.61 19.38
CA ALA A 964 -30.55 -11.90 20.47
C ALA A 964 -30.49 -13.37 20.95
N GLY A 965 -31.25 -14.35 20.42
CA GLY A 965 -31.24 -15.71 21.00
C GLY A 965 -31.68 -16.88 20.11
N THR A 966 -31.29 -18.10 20.50
CA THR A 966 -31.57 -19.37 19.81
C THR A 966 -31.79 -20.55 20.79
N GLN A 967 -32.41 -21.63 20.32
CA GLN A 967 -32.70 -22.83 21.12
C GLN A 967 -32.39 -24.11 20.32
N ILE A 968 -31.60 -25.01 20.92
CA ILE A 968 -31.14 -26.28 20.32
C ILE A 968 -31.86 -27.45 21.00
N ARG A 969 -32.27 -28.46 20.22
CA ARG A 969 -32.91 -29.69 20.69
C ARG A 969 -32.06 -30.92 20.39
N VAL A 970 -31.87 -31.79 21.39
CA VAL A 970 -31.25 -33.11 21.27
C VAL A 970 -32.23 -34.18 21.72
N THR A 971 -32.45 -35.20 20.89
CA THR A 971 -33.36 -36.30 21.22
C THR A 971 -32.57 -37.53 21.69
N VAL A 972 -32.99 -38.11 22.81
CA VAL A 972 -32.30 -39.17 23.52
C VAL A 972 -33.16 -40.43 23.55
N PHE A 973 -32.61 -41.56 23.12
CA PHE A 973 -33.32 -42.84 23.02
C PHE A 973 -32.70 -43.93 23.92
N PRO A 974 -33.49 -44.83 24.51
CA PRO A 974 -32.94 -46.00 25.19
C PRO A 974 -32.35 -47.00 24.19
N SER A 975 -31.16 -47.53 24.46
CA SER A 975 -30.56 -48.61 23.67
C SER A 975 -31.35 -49.91 23.87
N LYS A 976 -31.94 -50.46 22.80
CA LYS A 976 -32.62 -51.76 22.84
C LYS A 976 -31.58 -52.88 22.76
N THR A 977 -31.54 -53.76 23.76
CA THR A 977 -30.70 -54.97 23.73
C THR A 977 -31.10 -55.86 22.55
N VAL A 978 -30.12 -56.29 21.76
CA VAL A 978 -30.29 -57.20 20.62
C VAL A 978 -30.95 -58.49 21.12
N ALA A 979 -32.20 -58.74 20.74
CA ALA A 979 -32.85 -60.01 21.00
C ALA A 979 -32.09 -61.12 20.27
N GLN A 980 -31.53 -62.06 21.03
CA GLN A 980 -30.95 -63.29 20.48
C GLN A 980 -32.02 -64.01 19.64
N TYR A 981 -31.68 -64.28 18.38
CA TYR A 981 -32.50 -65.06 17.46
C TYR A 981 -32.86 -66.42 18.08
N SER A 982 -34.15 -66.67 18.34
CA SER A 982 -34.64 -68.03 18.58
C SER A 982 -34.58 -68.80 17.26
N GLY A 983 -33.86 -69.92 17.22
CA GLY A 983 -33.77 -70.79 16.05
C GLY A 983 -35.14 -71.23 15.52
N VAL A 984 -35.27 -71.32 14.20
CA VAL A 984 -36.52 -71.69 13.51
C VAL A 984 -36.82 -73.18 13.77
N PRO A 985 -38.05 -73.55 14.17
CA PRO A 985 -38.43 -74.94 14.44
C PRO A 985 -38.25 -75.86 13.22
N TRP A 986 -37.67 -77.05 13.44
CA TRP A 986 -37.30 -78.00 12.38
C TRP A 986 -38.46 -78.45 11.49
N TRP A 987 -39.71 -78.45 11.99
CA TRP A 987 -40.88 -78.78 11.18
C TRP A 987 -41.12 -77.80 10.01
N ILE A 988 -40.70 -76.54 10.13
CA ILE A 988 -40.78 -75.56 9.04
C ILE A 988 -39.78 -75.89 7.93
N ILE A 989 -38.62 -76.45 8.27
CA ILE A 989 -37.62 -76.93 7.30
C ILE A 989 -38.17 -78.16 6.56
N LEU A 990 -38.83 -79.08 7.26
CA LEU A 990 -39.41 -80.28 6.66
C LEU A 990 -40.56 -79.95 5.69
N VAL A 991 -41.42 -78.98 6.03
CA VAL A 991 -42.49 -78.50 5.14
C VAL A 991 -41.91 -77.78 3.90
N ALA A 992 -40.84 -77.00 4.06
CA ALA A 992 -40.18 -76.33 2.95
C ALA A 992 -39.54 -77.33 1.95
N ILE A 993 -38.94 -78.41 2.45
CA ILE A 993 -38.37 -79.47 1.60
C ILE A 993 -39.48 -80.19 0.82
N LEU A 994 -40.59 -80.55 1.47
CA LEU A 994 -41.72 -81.19 0.80
C LEU A 994 -42.36 -80.28 -0.25
N ALA A 995 -42.52 -78.99 0.03
CA ALA A 995 -43.02 -78.02 -0.94
C ALA A 995 -42.05 -77.84 -2.13
N GLY A 996 -40.75 -77.83 -1.87
CA GLY A 996 -39.71 -77.73 -2.91
C GLY A 996 -39.69 -78.95 -3.84
N ILE A 997 -39.83 -80.16 -3.31
CA ILE A 997 -39.90 -81.39 -4.11
C ILE A 997 -41.17 -81.42 -4.97
N LEU A 998 -42.30 -80.98 -4.41
CA LEU A 998 -43.57 -80.94 -5.13
C LEU A 998 -43.54 -79.92 -6.27
N MET A 999 -42.94 -78.75 -6.04
CA MET A 999 -42.71 -77.75 -7.08
C MET A 999 -41.75 -78.27 -8.17
N LEU A 1000 -40.66 -78.96 -7.80
CA LEU A 1000 -39.71 -79.53 -8.76
C LEU A 1000 -40.37 -80.60 -9.64
N ALA A 1001 -41.18 -81.49 -9.05
CA ALA A 1001 -41.91 -82.52 -9.79
C ALA A 1001 -42.90 -81.90 -10.80
N LEU A 1002 -43.61 -80.84 -10.40
CA LEU A 1002 -44.50 -80.08 -11.30
C LEU A 1002 -43.70 -79.46 -12.46
N LEU A 1003 -42.53 -78.88 -12.18
CA LEU A 1003 -41.66 -78.27 -13.18
C LEU A 1003 -41.11 -79.30 -14.17
N VAL A 1004 -40.68 -80.47 -13.70
CA VAL A 1004 -40.23 -81.58 -14.56
C VAL A 1004 -41.37 -82.10 -15.43
N PHE A 1005 -42.58 -82.21 -14.89
CA PHE A 1005 -43.76 -82.61 -15.67
C PHE A 1005 -44.10 -81.59 -16.77
N ILE A 1006 -44.05 -80.29 -16.46
CA ILE A 1006 -44.25 -79.21 -17.44
C ILE A 1006 -43.17 -79.25 -18.52
N LEU A 1007 -41.88 -79.38 -18.15
CA LEU A 1007 -40.76 -79.44 -19.10
C LEU A 1007 -40.81 -80.70 -19.99
N TRP A 1008 -41.30 -81.83 -19.46
CA TRP A 1008 -41.54 -83.05 -20.24
C TRP A 1008 -42.68 -82.88 -21.25
N LYS A 1009 -43.80 -82.26 -20.85
CA LYS A 1009 -44.92 -81.95 -21.76
C LYS A 1009 -44.56 -80.89 -22.80
N CYS A 1010 -43.68 -79.94 -22.49
CA CYS A 1010 -43.15 -78.92 -23.39
C CYS A 1010 -42.01 -79.44 -24.31
N GLY A 1011 -41.74 -80.75 -24.34
CA GLY A 1011 -40.84 -81.35 -25.33
C GLY A 1011 -39.34 -81.09 -25.10
N PHE A 1012 -38.96 -80.56 -23.94
CA PHE A 1012 -37.59 -80.13 -23.62
C PHE A 1012 -36.57 -81.28 -23.56
N PHE A 1013 -37.02 -82.52 -23.33
CA PHE A 1013 -36.14 -83.70 -23.22
C PHE A 1013 -35.90 -84.47 -24.54
N LYS A 1014 -36.32 -83.94 -25.70
CA LYS A 1014 -35.97 -84.51 -27.02
C LYS A 1014 -34.68 -83.88 -27.54
N ARG A 1015 -33.56 -84.58 -27.35
CA ARG A 1015 -32.20 -84.12 -27.67
C ARG A 1015 -31.72 -84.71 -29.00
N ASN A 1016 -31.30 -83.86 -29.95
CA ASN A 1016 -30.43 -84.27 -31.07
C ASN A 1016 -28.95 -83.99 -30.70
N LYS A 1017 -28.10 -85.00 -30.89
CA LYS A 1017 -26.67 -85.10 -30.51
C LYS A 1017 -25.77 -84.15 -31.33
N LYS A 1018 -24.82 -83.45 -30.67
CA LYS A 1018 -23.32 -83.58 -30.68
C LYS A 1018 -22.68 -83.25 -32.05
N ASP A 1019 -21.70 -82.33 -32.15
CA ASP A 1019 -20.29 -82.49 -31.74
C ASP A 1019 -19.65 -81.15 -31.30
N HIS A 1020 -19.03 -81.04 -30.12
CA HIS A 1020 -17.64 -81.35 -29.74
C HIS A 1020 -16.60 -80.33 -30.27
N TYR A 1021 -16.07 -79.48 -29.38
CA TYR A 1021 -14.64 -79.12 -29.32
C TYR A 1021 -14.33 -78.49 -27.94
N ASP A 1022 -13.32 -79.05 -27.28
CA ASP A 1022 -12.82 -78.67 -25.95
C ASP A 1022 -11.76 -77.56 -26.01
N ALA A 1023 -11.54 -76.95 -24.84
CA ALA A 1023 -10.84 -75.70 -24.53
C ALA A 1023 -9.30 -75.71 -24.62
N THR A 1024 -8.73 -74.49 -24.70
CA THR A 1024 -7.65 -73.85 -23.85
C THR A 1024 -6.89 -72.81 -24.73
N TYR A 1025 -6.49 -71.59 -24.36
CA TYR A 1025 -5.83 -70.93 -23.20
C TYR A 1025 -6.17 -69.40 -23.29
N HIS A 1026 -6.15 -68.54 -22.25
CA HIS A 1026 -4.96 -67.92 -21.62
C HIS A 1026 -5.36 -66.97 -20.46
N LYS A 1027 -4.39 -66.75 -19.57
CA LYS A 1027 -4.31 -65.94 -18.35
C LYS A 1027 -4.16 -64.44 -18.67
N ALA A 1028 -4.75 -63.54 -17.86
CA ALA A 1028 -4.67 -62.08 -18.01
C ALA A 1028 -3.63 -61.46 -17.06
N GLU A 1029 -2.90 -60.46 -17.55
CA GLU A 1029 -1.80 -59.72 -16.90
C GLU A 1029 -2.20 -58.24 -16.72
N ILE A 1030 -1.76 -57.64 -15.60
CA ILE A 1030 -2.04 -56.25 -15.20
C ILE A 1030 -0.86 -55.37 -15.63
N HIS A 1031 -1.13 -54.20 -16.21
CA HIS A 1031 -0.14 -53.12 -16.30
C HIS A 1031 -0.69 -51.78 -15.79
N ALA A 1032 0.11 -51.16 -14.92
CA ALA A 1032 -0.03 -49.84 -14.35
C ALA A 1032 0.42 -48.73 -15.32
N GLN A 1033 -0.11 -47.51 -15.14
CA GLN A 1033 0.33 -46.30 -15.86
C GLN A 1033 1.49 -45.56 -15.15
N PRO A 1034 2.50 -45.04 -15.88
CA PRO A 1034 3.53 -44.10 -15.39
C PRO A 1034 3.17 -42.62 -15.68
N SER A 1035 3.46 -41.63 -14.81
CA SER A 1035 4.71 -40.83 -14.58
C SER A 1035 4.98 -39.72 -15.61
N ASP A 1036 5.11 -38.47 -15.14
CA ASP A 1036 5.58 -37.31 -15.91
C ASP A 1036 7.08 -37.04 -15.69
N LYS A 1037 7.87 -37.28 -16.74
CA LYS A 1037 9.20 -36.69 -16.98
C LYS A 1037 9.40 -36.52 -18.49
N GLU A 1038 9.53 -35.26 -18.91
CA GLU A 1038 10.28 -34.75 -20.07
C GLU A 1038 10.15 -35.42 -21.46
N ARG A 1039 9.63 -34.66 -22.43
CA ARG A 1039 10.29 -34.23 -23.70
C ARG A 1039 9.22 -33.80 -24.72
N LEU A 1040 9.19 -32.55 -25.17
CA LEU A 1040 10.00 -31.96 -26.27
C LEU A 1040 9.86 -32.67 -27.63
N THR A 1041 9.61 -31.79 -28.62
CA THR A 1041 9.80 -31.89 -30.10
C THR A 1041 8.83 -32.81 -30.84
N SER A 1042 7.83 -32.29 -31.55
CA SER A 1042 7.84 -31.53 -32.83
C SER A 1042 8.04 -32.44 -34.04
N ASP A 1043 7.00 -32.55 -34.87
CA ASP A 1043 7.07 -32.55 -36.34
C ASP A 1043 5.64 -32.73 -36.90
N ALA A 1044 5.02 -31.61 -37.33
CA ALA A 1044 4.12 -31.45 -38.47
C ALA A 1044 3.48 -30.06 -38.46
#